data_AF-A0A417FPK4-F1
#
_entry.id   AF-A0A417FPK4-F1
#
_cell.length_a   1.000
_cell.length_b   1.000
_cell.length_c   1.000
_cell.angle_alpha   90.00
_cell.angle_beta   90.00
_cell.angle_gamma   90.00
#
_symmetry.space_group_name_H-M   'P 1'
#
loop_
_entity.id
_entity.type
_entity.pdbx_description
1 polymer ?
#
loop_
_entity_poly.entity_id
_entity_poly.type
_entity_poly.pdbx_seq_one_letter_code
_entity_poly.pdbx_strand_id
1 'polypeptide(L)'
;MKKNIKSVGVLLLSSIMLMSSPLTVLAEENEIVQTQENGSFDQTENNGESESQASENSSEDSTIKEEKQQETLEQEDVQENVAPTTVQDIQKEPEAVAENGEQVQLKYRAYLHGGFWQEEKQNGEMAGTTGQNRAMRALQIKIDNQTNVTGGIEYSAHVQNIGWQDAVKDGETAGIEEKNLPIEAIRMNLTGDLKEQYDIYYRVHATNVGWLGWAKNGEDAGTAGYAYAVQAIEIKLYNKTAEDKPAQTECSFLSEETRGLLMYKTHVQNIGWQDKVYDGATAGTTGRNLNLEALQLKVTNAGRKNMSGSISYEAHVQDIGWQNAVSDWGTAGTTGRNKKIEALKISLTGELAQAYDIYYRVHSAEYGWLGWAKNGEQAGTIGLNLGAQAIEVKLYAKDATDKPEQSSRSYISQDNLGAILYKAHVQNIGWQSNVYDGKTAGTTGRNLSVEALNIKVTDWGRQNGLNGSVIYQTHVQDIGWQDEVADGETSGTTGKNKKVEAIKVRLSGELEEKYDIYYRVHSARFGWLGWTKNGETAGTVGYNAGVEAIEIKLYEKNDTNVPDTTARSYLATENIGEINFAANVEKSGWQTTKTNGQIAGTTGENKAIQQLTMSTSDSTGKNVFNGTIEYRLHVSNVGWMDWKNNGEIAGDGKNQAEAVQIRLTGELAQYADIYYRTHVSNYGWLGWAKNGQEAGTTKLGNKLQAIQVKIVPKGAMVPGSNSNYYITMTPQQMRINNGIQNVYNQAGRNLYSCFMWCVNNIKYRTLGDNPGTGYTNPQWFALYGLEQQIGDCRTYAATFYQLAKGLGYNARYVYGYVPRAGGGMVDHAWVEIDINGVTYVYDTDFQYETRRNGYQFRYRTSGTWVYTNYHYES
;
A
#
# COMPACT_ATOMS: atom_id res chain seq x y z
N MET A 1 -48.78 -49.23 -6.92
CA MET A 1 -47.47 -49.66 -7.48
C MET A 1 -46.74 -48.43 -8.02
N LYS A 2 -45.40 -48.35 -7.91
CA LYS A 2 -44.45 -47.49 -8.68
C LYS A 2 -44.76 -45.96 -8.80
N LYS A 3 -43.83 -45.02 -8.56
CA LYS A 3 -42.47 -45.03 -7.96
C LYS A 3 -42.03 -43.57 -7.66
N ASN A 4 -41.21 -43.37 -6.62
CA ASN A 4 -40.29 -42.23 -6.33
C ASN A 4 -40.81 -40.78 -6.53
N ILE A 5 -41.02 -39.97 -5.48
CA ILE A 5 -40.03 -39.34 -4.56
C ILE A 5 -39.12 -38.29 -5.24
N LYS A 6 -39.32 -37.02 -4.85
CA LYS A 6 -38.29 -35.98 -4.67
C LYS A 6 -38.57 -35.26 -3.34
N SER A 7 -37.52 -34.78 -2.69
CA SER A 7 -37.54 -34.24 -1.32
C SER A 7 -37.83 -32.73 -1.25
N VAL A 8 -38.39 -32.30 -0.11
CA VAL A 8 -38.63 -30.89 0.23
C VAL A 8 -37.41 -30.31 0.92
N GLY A 9 -37.01 -29.09 0.56
CA GLY A 9 -36.05 -28.27 1.32
C GLY A 9 -36.76 -27.04 1.88
N VAL A 10 -36.70 -26.86 3.20
CA VAL A 10 -37.31 -25.70 3.88
C VAL A 10 -36.26 -24.61 4.08
N LEU A 11 -36.56 -23.40 3.61
CA LEU A 11 -35.77 -22.20 3.90
C LEU A 11 -36.18 -21.63 5.26
N LEU A 12 -35.22 -21.53 6.17
CA LEU A 12 -35.36 -20.89 7.48
C LEU A 12 -34.57 -19.57 7.46
N LEU A 13 -35.28 -18.43 7.46
CA LEU A 13 -34.65 -17.14 7.69
C LEU A 13 -34.48 -16.92 9.20
N SER A 14 -33.25 -16.62 9.63
CA SER A 14 -32.94 -16.18 10.99
C SER A 14 -32.24 -14.82 10.95
N SER A 15 -33.02 -13.74 11.01
CA SER A 15 -32.52 -12.38 11.11
C SER A 15 -31.95 -12.13 12.51
N ILE A 16 -30.66 -11.80 12.60
CA ILE A 16 -30.02 -11.36 13.85
C ILE A 16 -29.81 -9.85 13.78
N MET A 17 -30.52 -9.10 14.61
CA MET A 17 -30.18 -7.70 14.90
C MET A 17 -29.00 -7.67 15.88
N LEU A 18 -27.98 -6.89 15.57
CA LEU A 18 -26.96 -6.48 16.53
C LEU A 18 -27.26 -5.06 16.98
N MET A 19 -27.70 -4.90 18.22
CA MET A 19 -27.77 -3.59 18.88
C MET A 19 -26.39 -3.24 19.43
N SER A 20 -25.94 -2.01 19.17
CA SER A 20 -24.75 -1.44 19.80
C SER A 20 -25.10 -0.84 21.16
N SER A 21 -24.22 -1.06 22.14
CA SER A 21 -24.27 -0.42 23.45
C SER A 21 -22.84 -0.03 23.86
N PRO A 22 -22.56 1.23 24.23
CA PRO A 22 -21.26 1.60 24.76
C PRO A 22 -21.12 1.10 26.20
N LEU A 23 -19.99 0.49 26.54
CA LEU A 23 -19.65 0.16 27.93
C LEU A 23 -18.83 1.30 28.55
N THR A 24 -19.32 1.87 29.63
CA THR A 24 -18.57 2.81 30.48
C THR A 24 -17.81 2.03 31.54
N VAL A 25 -16.54 2.39 31.81
CA VAL A 25 -15.80 1.91 32.98
C VAL A 25 -15.22 3.09 33.75
N LEU A 26 -15.66 3.19 35.00
CA LEU A 26 -15.10 3.97 36.10
C LEU A 26 -14.46 2.96 37.07
N ALA A 27 -13.48 3.28 37.93
CA ALA A 27 -12.58 4.42 38.05
C ALA A 27 -11.44 4.01 39.01
N GLU A 28 -10.85 4.98 39.73
CA GLU A 28 -9.99 4.86 40.92
C GLU A 28 -8.55 4.34 40.74
N GLU A 29 -7.59 4.72 41.62
CA GLU A 29 -7.17 6.08 42.00
C GLU A 29 -5.82 6.05 42.75
N ASN A 30 -5.18 7.21 42.93
CA ASN A 30 -4.02 7.48 43.82
C ASN A 30 -2.67 6.83 43.39
N GLU A 31 -1.50 7.36 43.77
CA GLU A 31 -1.21 8.37 44.81
C GLU A 31 -0.16 9.44 44.35
N ILE A 32 0.09 10.44 45.20
CA ILE A 32 0.72 11.75 44.90
C ILE A 32 2.20 11.81 45.31
N VAL A 33 3.06 12.44 44.50
CA VAL A 33 4.26 13.18 44.96
C VAL A 33 4.45 14.47 44.13
N GLN A 34 4.82 15.58 44.79
CA GLN A 34 5.19 16.87 44.17
C GLN A 34 6.71 17.14 44.28
N THR A 35 7.30 17.85 43.32
CA THR A 35 8.31 18.95 43.41
C THR A 35 8.74 19.29 41.97
N GLN A 36 8.61 20.49 41.39
CA GLN A 36 8.99 21.87 41.76
C GLN A 36 10.42 22.28 41.32
N GLU A 37 10.45 23.06 40.22
CA GLU A 37 11.32 24.21 39.86
C GLU A 37 12.87 24.17 39.80
N ASN A 38 13.38 25.05 38.92
CA ASN A 38 14.76 25.54 38.74
C ASN A 38 15.76 24.57 38.05
N GLY A 39 16.67 25.05 37.19
CA GLY A 39 16.87 26.44 36.73
C GLY A 39 17.91 26.58 35.60
N SER A 40 18.04 27.79 35.06
CA SER A 40 18.93 28.14 33.93
C SER A 40 20.43 28.15 34.30
N PHE A 41 21.30 27.72 33.39
CA PHE A 41 22.42 28.56 32.93
C PHE A 41 22.89 28.21 31.50
N ASP A 42 23.88 28.95 31.01
CA ASP A 42 24.17 29.27 29.59
C ASP A 42 25.65 28.96 29.19
N GLN A 43 25.99 29.12 27.90
CA GLN A 43 27.34 29.27 27.28
C GLN A 43 28.16 28.00 26.99
N THR A 44 28.94 27.89 25.88
CA THR A 44 29.16 28.76 24.70
C THR A 44 29.78 27.97 23.51
N GLU A 45 29.61 28.47 22.27
CA GLU A 45 30.52 28.34 21.09
C GLU A 45 30.93 26.93 20.56
N ASN A 46 31.27 26.65 19.29
CA ASN A 46 31.28 27.30 17.96
C ASN A 46 31.47 26.15 16.91
N ASN A 47 31.31 26.22 15.57
CA ASN A 47 31.01 27.27 14.56
C ASN A 47 30.48 26.58 13.26
N GLY A 48 30.14 27.34 12.19
CA GLY A 48 30.27 26.87 10.79
C GLY A 48 29.03 26.76 9.88
N GLU A 49 28.64 27.89 9.26
CA GLU A 49 28.15 28.10 7.86
C GLU A 49 27.00 27.22 7.24
N SER A 50 26.09 27.74 6.40
CA SER A 50 26.04 29.04 5.70
C SER A 50 24.62 29.66 5.53
N GLU A 51 24.61 31.00 5.58
CA GLU A 51 23.79 32.02 4.87
C GLU A 51 22.37 31.74 4.34
N SER A 52 21.38 32.47 4.88
CA SER A 52 20.43 33.28 4.06
C SER A 52 19.67 34.33 4.92
N GLN A 53 19.67 35.60 4.48
CA GLN A 53 18.81 36.76 4.87
C GLN A 53 19.40 38.05 4.22
N ALA A 54 18.78 39.24 4.17
CA ALA A 54 17.58 39.78 4.84
C ALA A 54 16.79 40.71 3.84
N SER A 55 15.46 40.81 3.92
CA SER A 55 14.66 41.91 4.55
C SER A 55 14.45 43.15 3.64
N GLU A 56 13.49 44.07 3.86
CA GLU A 56 12.77 44.42 5.09
C GLU A 56 11.41 45.15 4.87
N ASN A 57 10.43 44.91 5.78
CA ASN A 57 9.33 45.77 6.32
C ASN A 57 8.49 46.74 5.43
N SER A 58 7.20 47.04 5.69
CA SER A 58 6.14 46.58 6.65
C SER A 58 4.78 47.19 6.17
N SER A 59 3.58 47.17 6.81
CA SER A 59 3.11 46.87 8.18
C SER A 59 1.63 46.39 8.21
N GLU A 60 1.19 45.97 9.41
CA GLU A 60 -0.11 46.21 10.12
C GLU A 60 -1.17 47.17 9.50
N ASP A 61 -2.49 47.03 9.72
CA ASP A 61 -3.30 46.02 10.45
C ASP A 61 -4.83 46.12 10.11
N SER A 62 -5.58 45.07 10.49
CA SER A 62 -7.02 45.00 10.82
C SER A 62 -8.13 45.02 9.75
N THR A 63 -9.16 44.22 10.08
CA THR A 63 -10.39 43.89 9.36
C THR A 63 -11.48 44.96 9.43
N ILE A 64 -12.42 44.96 8.46
CA ILE A 64 -13.88 44.99 8.72
C ILE A 64 -14.69 44.56 7.46
N LYS A 65 -16.00 44.32 7.63
CA LYS A 65 -16.96 43.92 6.58
C LYS A 65 -17.78 45.12 6.04
N GLU A 66 -18.53 44.83 4.98
CA GLU A 66 -19.87 45.35 4.61
C GLU A 66 -20.04 46.46 3.55
N GLU A 67 -21.16 46.29 2.81
CA GLU A 67 -21.94 47.21 1.95
C GLU A 67 -21.35 47.95 0.72
N LYS A 68 -21.76 47.45 -0.46
CA LYS A 68 -22.56 48.11 -1.55
C LYS A 68 -22.14 49.43 -2.25
N GLN A 69 -22.70 49.55 -3.47
CA GLN A 69 -22.79 50.71 -4.40
C GLN A 69 -21.45 51.12 -5.03
N GLN A 70 -21.28 51.21 -6.35
CA GLN A 70 -22.07 51.85 -7.44
C GLN A 70 -21.89 53.38 -7.51
N GLU A 71 -20.94 53.82 -8.33
CA GLU A 71 -20.98 54.98 -9.26
C GLU A 71 -19.80 54.77 -10.25
N THR A 72 -19.91 54.98 -11.57
CA THR A 72 -20.03 56.23 -12.36
C THR A 72 -18.85 57.18 -12.21
N LEU A 73 -18.24 57.61 -13.32
CA LEU A 73 -17.67 58.95 -13.53
C LEU A 73 -17.36 59.20 -15.01
N GLU A 74 -17.30 60.47 -15.40
CA GLU A 74 -17.13 60.95 -16.78
C GLU A 74 -15.73 61.53 -17.05
N GLN A 75 -15.57 62.13 -18.23
CA GLN A 75 -14.35 62.70 -18.81
C GLN A 75 -13.80 63.90 -18.02
N GLU A 76 -12.51 64.22 -18.21
CA GLU A 76 -12.15 65.53 -18.77
C GLU A 76 -10.82 65.47 -19.55
N ASP A 77 -10.43 66.58 -20.15
CA ASP A 77 -9.58 66.68 -21.35
C ASP A 77 -8.14 67.16 -21.06
N VAL A 78 -7.27 67.16 -22.08
CA VAL A 78 -6.37 68.28 -22.51
C VAL A 78 -5.29 67.80 -23.50
N GLN A 79 -5.03 68.65 -24.50
CA GLN A 79 -4.15 68.43 -25.65
C GLN A 79 -2.68 68.78 -25.40
N GLU A 80 -1.78 68.26 -26.25
CA GLU A 80 -0.78 69.12 -26.91
C GLU A 80 -0.46 68.64 -28.34
N ASN A 81 0.12 69.53 -29.16
CA ASN A 81 0.47 69.31 -30.58
C ASN A 81 1.88 68.67 -30.70
N VAL A 82 2.34 68.08 -31.82
CA VAL A 82 2.57 68.65 -33.17
C VAL A 82 2.58 67.55 -34.26
N ALA A 83 2.28 67.93 -35.51
CA ALA A 83 2.17 67.06 -36.70
C ALA A 83 3.51 66.41 -37.16
N PRO A 84 3.46 65.47 -38.13
CA PRO A 84 3.84 65.92 -39.48
C PRO A 84 3.12 65.26 -40.69
N THR A 85 3.22 65.95 -41.83
CA THR A 85 3.19 65.47 -43.25
C THR A 85 1.98 64.71 -43.81
N THR A 86 1.38 65.31 -44.83
CA THR A 86 0.55 64.69 -45.86
C THR A 86 1.32 63.71 -46.76
N VAL A 87 0.68 62.59 -47.11
CA VAL A 87 0.78 61.98 -48.44
C VAL A 87 -0.65 61.82 -48.96
N GLN A 88 -0.90 62.21 -50.20
CA GLN A 88 -2.18 61.97 -50.88
C GLN A 88 -2.11 60.64 -51.61
N ASP A 89 -3.13 59.79 -51.49
CA ASP A 89 -3.42 58.81 -52.54
C ASP A 89 -4.94 58.59 -52.70
N ILE A 90 -5.50 59.46 -53.55
CA ILE A 90 -6.62 59.22 -54.47
C ILE A 90 -7.68 58.20 -54.00
N GLN A 91 -8.68 58.68 -53.26
CA GLN A 91 -10.04 58.15 -53.49
C GLN A 91 -10.43 58.51 -54.91
N LYS A 92 -10.61 57.51 -55.78
CA LYS A 92 -11.20 57.69 -57.10
C LYS A 92 -12.64 57.20 -57.07
N GLU A 93 -13.58 58.12 -56.93
CA GLU A 93 -14.96 57.85 -57.36
C GLU A 93 -14.94 57.46 -58.84
N PRO A 94 -15.61 56.37 -59.24
CA PRO A 94 -16.10 56.26 -60.59
C PRO A 94 -17.31 57.20 -60.72
N GLU A 95 -17.13 58.32 -61.43
CA GLU A 95 -18.23 59.21 -61.82
C GLU A 95 -19.32 58.42 -62.56
N ALA A 96 -20.56 58.91 -62.51
CA ALA A 96 -21.70 58.27 -63.16
C ALA A 96 -21.56 58.25 -64.70
N VAL A 97 -21.06 57.15 -65.26
CA VAL A 97 -21.07 56.88 -66.70
C VAL A 97 -22.43 56.30 -67.08
N ALA A 98 -23.30 57.14 -67.63
CA ALA A 98 -24.46 56.67 -68.38
C ALA A 98 -24.02 56.07 -69.74
N GLU A 99 -24.85 55.17 -70.28
CA GLU A 99 -24.71 54.56 -71.61
C GLU A 99 -23.48 53.65 -71.83
N ASN A 100 -23.53 52.48 -71.22
CA ASN A 100 -23.78 51.30 -72.06
C ASN A 100 -24.95 50.51 -71.46
N GLY A 101 -25.88 50.05 -72.31
CA GLY A 101 -27.04 49.31 -71.84
C GLY A 101 -26.65 47.89 -71.44
N GLU A 102 -26.51 47.62 -70.13
CA GLU A 102 -26.48 46.25 -69.64
C GLU A 102 -27.78 45.56 -70.04
N GLN A 103 -27.66 44.69 -71.04
CA GLN A 103 -28.79 44.11 -71.77
C GLN A 103 -29.50 43.02 -70.97
N VAL A 104 -29.01 42.73 -69.75
CA VAL A 104 -29.61 41.85 -68.73
C VAL A 104 -29.50 42.57 -67.39
N GLN A 105 -30.61 43.02 -66.81
CA GLN A 105 -30.61 43.78 -65.55
C GLN A 105 -31.15 42.93 -64.39
N LEU A 106 -30.39 42.87 -63.29
CA LEU A 106 -30.83 42.25 -62.04
C LEU A 106 -31.57 43.28 -61.16
N LYS A 107 -32.79 42.95 -60.71
CA LYS A 107 -33.57 43.73 -59.75
C LYS A 107 -34.10 42.85 -58.61
N TYR A 108 -34.08 43.35 -57.39
CA TYR A 108 -34.63 42.65 -56.22
C TYR A 108 -35.11 43.60 -55.14
N ARG A 109 -36.02 43.14 -54.28
CA ARG A 109 -36.47 43.88 -53.10
C ARG A 109 -36.84 42.93 -51.96
N ALA A 110 -36.77 43.45 -50.74
CA ALA A 110 -37.06 42.72 -49.51
C ALA A 110 -38.33 43.26 -48.82
N TYR A 111 -39.12 42.36 -48.25
CA TYR A 111 -40.23 42.66 -47.35
C TYR A 111 -39.77 42.45 -45.91
N LEU A 112 -39.74 43.52 -45.12
CA LEU A 112 -39.15 43.49 -43.77
C LEU A 112 -40.20 43.47 -42.65
N HIS A 113 -39.77 42.99 -41.48
CA HIS A 113 -40.50 43.16 -40.23
C HIS A 113 -40.78 44.67 -39.98
N GLY A 114 -42.07 45.02 -40.01
CA GLY A 114 -42.56 46.38 -40.24
C GLY A 114 -43.70 46.45 -41.26
N GLY A 115 -43.81 45.47 -42.16
CA GLY A 115 -45.00 45.25 -42.98
C GLY A 115 -44.99 45.91 -44.36
N PHE A 116 -43.81 46.27 -44.88
CA PHE A 116 -43.67 46.94 -46.18
C PHE A 116 -42.53 46.34 -47.01
N TRP A 117 -42.69 46.41 -48.34
CA TRP A 117 -41.63 46.21 -49.30
C TRP A 117 -40.70 47.43 -49.32
N GLN A 118 -39.39 47.19 -49.36
CA GLN A 118 -38.42 48.23 -49.70
C GLN A 118 -38.45 48.55 -51.21
N GLU A 119 -37.82 49.66 -51.58
CA GLU A 119 -37.54 50.01 -52.97
C GLU A 119 -36.73 48.91 -53.68
N GLU A 120 -36.89 48.81 -55.00
CA GLU A 120 -36.08 47.89 -55.81
C GLU A 120 -34.61 48.29 -55.80
N LYS A 121 -33.77 47.26 -55.67
CA LYS A 121 -32.30 47.30 -55.63
C LYS A 121 -31.72 46.57 -56.82
N GLN A 122 -30.60 47.09 -57.30
CA GLN A 122 -29.93 46.67 -58.54
C GLN A 122 -28.70 45.80 -58.24
N ASN A 123 -27.94 45.47 -59.28
CA ASN A 123 -26.78 44.59 -59.23
C ASN A 123 -25.79 45.00 -58.12
N GLY A 124 -25.68 44.20 -57.05
CA GLY A 124 -24.80 44.45 -55.90
C GLY A 124 -25.27 45.44 -54.83
N GLU A 125 -26.47 46.04 -54.93
CA GLU A 125 -27.00 46.94 -53.89
C GLU A 125 -27.62 46.18 -52.71
N MET A 126 -27.28 46.55 -51.46
CA MET A 126 -27.88 45.89 -50.28
C MET A 126 -29.40 46.11 -50.19
N ALA A 127 -30.17 45.03 -50.20
CA ALA A 127 -31.59 45.01 -49.83
C ALA A 127 -31.75 44.49 -48.39
N GLY A 128 -32.46 45.23 -47.53
CA GLY A 128 -32.70 44.88 -46.13
C GLY A 128 -32.20 45.95 -45.15
N THR A 129 -31.76 45.50 -43.97
CA THR A 129 -31.08 46.33 -42.96
C THR A 129 -30.01 45.52 -42.22
N THR A 130 -28.90 46.12 -41.84
CA THR A 130 -27.93 45.53 -40.90
C THR A 130 -28.06 46.20 -39.53
N GLY A 131 -27.79 45.46 -38.45
CA GLY A 131 -27.79 45.97 -37.07
C GLY A 131 -29.16 46.35 -36.46
N GLN A 132 -30.19 46.59 -37.27
CA GLN A 132 -31.51 47.06 -36.80
C GLN A 132 -32.45 45.94 -36.30
N ASN A 133 -32.01 44.67 -36.34
CA ASN A 133 -32.79 43.48 -35.99
C ASN A 133 -34.15 43.34 -36.73
N ARG A 134 -34.27 43.92 -37.93
CA ARG A 134 -35.48 43.80 -38.77
C ARG A 134 -35.33 42.61 -39.70
N ALA A 135 -36.00 41.52 -39.35
CA ALA A 135 -35.96 40.31 -40.14
C ALA A 135 -36.64 40.49 -41.52
N MET A 136 -36.03 39.92 -42.55
CA MET A 136 -36.64 39.70 -43.86
C MET A 136 -37.67 38.57 -43.75
N ARG A 137 -38.85 38.78 -44.33
CA ARG A 137 -39.97 37.83 -44.31
C ARG A 137 -40.40 37.38 -45.70
N ALA A 138 -40.17 38.22 -46.71
CA ALA A 138 -40.29 37.84 -48.11
C ALA A 138 -39.25 38.55 -48.99
N LEU A 139 -38.99 38.00 -50.18
CA LEU A 139 -38.04 38.48 -51.18
C LEU A 139 -38.68 38.33 -52.58
N GLN A 140 -38.43 39.30 -53.45
CA GLN A 140 -38.68 39.21 -54.89
C GLN A 140 -37.38 39.52 -55.61
N ILE A 141 -37.05 38.71 -56.63
CA ILE A 141 -35.91 38.87 -57.54
C ILE A 141 -36.43 38.71 -58.97
N LYS A 142 -35.95 39.54 -59.89
CA LYS A 142 -36.32 39.52 -61.30
C LYS A 142 -35.11 39.83 -62.17
N ILE A 143 -34.99 39.16 -63.31
CA ILE A 143 -34.02 39.50 -64.34
C ILE A 143 -34.76 40.16 -65.52
N ASP A 144 -34.59 41.47 -65.67
CA ASP A 144 -35.07 42.24 -66.82
C ASP A 144 -34.10 42.03 -67.99
N ASN A 145 -34.31 40.95 -68.73
CA ASN A 145 -33.53 40.56 -69.89
C ASN A 145 -34.06 41.24 -71.17
N GLN A 146 -33.21 42.05 -71.82
CA GLN A 146 -33.47 42.77 -73.07
C GLN A 146 -32.68 42.18 -74.27
N THR A 147 -32.15 40.96 -74.12
CA THR A 147 -31.50 40.17 -75.18
C THR A 147 -32.45 39.09 -75.74
N ASN A 148 -31.96 38.31 -76.70
CA ASN A 148 -32.59 37.05 -77.14
C ASN A 148 -32.11 35.80 -76.34
N VAL A 149 -31.32 35.97 -75.27
CA VAL A 149 -30.86 34.84 -74.41
C VAL A 149 -32.05 34.29 -73.63
N THR A 150 -32.32 32.99 -73.69
CA THR A 150 -33.48 32.43 -72.99
C THR A 150 -33.21 32.17 -71.50
N GLY A 151 -34.26 32.18 -70.69
CA GLY A 151 -34.20 31.92 -69.25
C GLY A 151 -34.17 33.17 -68.37
N GLY A 152 -34.14 32.93 -67.06
CA GLY A 152 -34.24 33.90 -65.98
C GLY A 152 -33.81 33.29 -64.65
N ILE A 153 -34.35 33.73 -63.52
CA ILE A 153 -33.96 33.22 -62.18
C ILE A 153 -34.98 32.20 -61.61
N GLU A 154 -34.48 31.19 -60.89
CA GLU A 154 -35.25 30.36 -59.96
C GLU A 154 -34.69 30.55 -58.53
N TYR A 155 -35.54 30.69 -57.51
CA TYR A 155 -35.09 30.92 -56.13
C TYR A 155 -36.09 30.46 -55.08
N SER A 156 -35.59 30.13 -53.90
CA SER A 156 -36.36 29.60 -52.77
C SER A 156 -35.88 30.19 -51.45
N ALA A 157 -36.76 30.20 -50.45
CA ALA A 157 -36.48 30.64 -49.10
C ALA A 157 -36.64 29.48 -48.10
N HIS A 158 -35.72 29.38 -47.15
CA HIS A 158 -35.87 28.60 -45.93
C HIS A 158 -36.56 29.47 -44.89
N VAL A 159 -37.85 29.22 -44.63
CA VAL A 159 -38.64 30.01 -43.67
C VAL A 159 -38.68 29.34 -42.31
N GLN A 160 -38.54 30.13 -41.26
CA GLN A 160 -38.58 29.67 -39.87
C GLN A 160 -39.83 28.81 -39.58
N ASN A 161 -39.63 27.68 -38.90
CA ASN A 161 -40.65 26.68 -38.57
C ASN A 161 -41.37 26.04 -39.78
N ILE A 162 -40.88 26.25 -41.00
CA ILE A 162 -41.44 25.68 -42.25
C ILE A 162 -40.36 24.91 -43.04
N GLY A 163 -39.14 25.43 -43.10
CA GLY A 163 -38.05 24.88 -43.91
C GLY A 163 -38.01 25.50 -45.32
N TRP A 164 -37.32 24.83 -46.25
CA TRP A 164 -37.25 25.23 -47.65
C TRP A 164 -38.63 25.16 -48.32
N GLN A 165 -39.08 26.27 -48.90
CA GLN A 165 -40.23 26.34 -49.79
C GLN A 165 -39.86 25.92 -51.22
N ASP A 166 -40.88 25.64 -52.05
CA ASP A 166 -40.70 25.45 -53.50
C ASP A 166 -40.02 26.65 -54.16
N ALA A 167 -39.34 26.42 -55.29
CA ALA A 167 -38.67 27.48 -56.04
C ALA A 167 -39.65 28.30 -56.89
N VAL A 168 -39.57 29.62 -56.75
CA VAL A 168 -40.33 30.64 -57.49
C VAL A 168 -39.45 31.30 -58.56
N LYS A 169 -40.06 32.06 -59.46
CA LYS A 169 -39.43 32.63 -60.67
C LYS A 169 -39.37 34.16 -60.66
N ASP A 170 -38.90 34.74 -61.77
CA ASP A 170 -38.79 36.18 -62.01
C ASP A 170 -40.02 36.99 -61.52
N GLY A 171 -39.83 37.74 -60.43
CA GLY A 171 -40.82 38.63 -59.82
C GLY A 171 -41.86 37.97 -58.89
N GLU A 172 -41.87 36.65 -58.73
CA GLU A 172 -42.75 35.93 -57.80
C GLU A 172 -42.27 36.07 -56.33
N THR A 173 -43.15 35.93 -55.33
CA THR A 173 -42.73 36.09 -53.92
C THR A 173 -42.16 34.81 -53.32
N ALA A 174 -40.89 34.82 -52.90
CA ALA A 174 -40.32 33.84 -51.98
C ALA A 174 -40.50 34.31 -50.51
N GLY A 175 -40.80 33.41 -49.57
CA GLY A 175 -41.11 33.76 -48.18
C GLY A 175 -42.61 33.91 -47.90
N ILE A 176 -42.98 34.63 -46.82
CA ILE A 176 -44.37 34.83 -46.39
C ILE A 176 -44.60 36.25 -45.83
N GLU A 177 -45.34 37.07 -46.58
CA GLU A 177 -45.69 38.45 -46.21
C GLU A 177 -46.68 38.56 -45.02
N GLU A 178 -47.60 37.61 -44.86
CA GLU A 178 -48.70 37.71 -43.87
C GLU A 178 -48.38 37.16 -42.47
N LYS A 179 -47.48 36.17 -42.37
CA LYS A 179 -47.13 35.51 -41.09
C LYS A 179 -45.80 36.02 -40.57
N ASN A 180 -45.66 36.25 -39.26
CA ASN A 180 -44.41 36.74 -38.66
C ASN A 180 -43.33 35.63 -38.52
N LEU A 181 -43.02 34.98 -39.65
CA LEU A 181 -42.00 33.96 -39.79
C LEU A 181 -40.89 34.53 -40.68
N PRO A 182 -39.66 34.69 -40.20
CA PRO A 182 -38.56 35.20 -41.01
C PRO A 182 -38.02 34.16 -42.00
N ILE A 183 -37.38 34.66 -43.06
CA ILE A 183 -36.45 33.89 -43.87
C ILE A 183 -35.16 33.69 -43.05
N GLU A 184 -34.63 32.47 -43.01
CA GLU A 184 -33.39 32.10 -42.32
C GLU A 184 -32.25 31.85 -43.33
N ALA A 185 -32.56 31.30 -44.50
CA ALA A 185 -31.64 31.12 -45.64
C ALA A 185 -32.35 31.24 -47.00
N ILE A 186 -31.56 31.46 -48.06
CA ILE A 186 -32.00 31.69 -49.44
C ILE A 186 -31.11 30.86 -50.38
N ARG A 187 -31.70 30.30 -51.44
CA ARG A 187 -31.01 29.57 -52.52
C ARG A 187 -31.54 30.10 -53.85
N MET A 188 -30.66 30.45 -54.79
CA MET A 188 -31.05 30.95 -56.11
C MET A 188 -30.09 30.50 -57.22
N ASN A 189 -30.64 30.29 -58.41
CA ASN A 189 -29.96 29.72 -59.56
C ASN A 189 -30.45 30.39 -60.84
N LEU A 190 -29.62 30.37 -61.89
CA LEU A 190 -30.03 30.82 -63.21
C LEU A 190 -30.60 29.65 -64.01
N THR A 191 -31.47 29.96 -64.97
CA THR A 191 -32.17 28.99 -65.84
C THR A 191 -31.95 29.33 -67.31
N GLY A 192 -32.23 28.38 -68.22
CA GLY A 192 -32.07 28.57 -69.68
C GLY A 192 -30.63 28.88 -70.12
N ASP A 193 -30.49 29.49 -71.31
CA ASP A 193 -29.20 29.92 -71.84
C ASP A 193 -28.50 30.96 -70.96
N LEU A 194 -29.26 31.71 -70.16
CA LEU A 194 -28.74 32.69 -69.21
C LEU A 194 -27.82 32.03 -68.17
N LYS A 195 -28.17 30.82 -67.72
CA LYS A 195 -27.32 29.99 -66.85
C LYS A 195 -25.99 29.62 -67.51
N GLU A 196 -25.94 29.53 -68.83
CA GLU A 196 -24.72 29.18 -69.54
C GLU A 196 -23.77 30.37 -69.72
N GLN A 197 -24.31 31.60 -69.79
CA GLN A 197 -23.52 32.82 -70.01
C GLN A 197 -23.17 33.58 -68.72
N TYR A 198 -23.96 33.44 -67.65
CA TYR A 198 -23.79 34.18 -66.40
C TYR A 198 -23.61 33.27 -65.18
N ASP A 199 -23.00 33.81 -64.14
CA ASP A 199 -22.98 33.29 -62.77
C ASP A 199 -23.78 34.25 -61.87
N ILE A 200 -24.59 33.72 -60.96
CA ILE A 200 -25.24 34.48 -59.89
C ILE A 200 -24.54 34.20 -58.55
N TYR A 201 -24.12 35.27 -57.89
CA TYR A 201 -23.46 35.28 -56.59
C TYR A 201 -24.35 36.01 -55.57
N TYR A 202 -24.50 35.49 -54.37
CA TYR A 202 -25.34 36.09 -53.34
C TYR A 202 -24.82 35.79 -51.94
N ARG A 203 -25.00 36.75 -51.02
CA ARG A 203 -24.71 36.58 -49.60
C ARG A 203 -25.78 37.26 -48.76
N VAL A 204 -25.94 36.84 -47.52
CA VAL A 204 -26.94 37.39 -46.58
C VAL A 204 -26.29 37.79 -45.26
N HIS A 205 -26.88 38.80 -44.62
CA HIS A 205 -26.56 39.20 -43.26
C HIS A 205 -27.58 38.58 -42.31
N ALA A 206 -27.16 37.62 -41.49
CA ALA A 206 -28.04 36.94 -40.53
C ALA A 206 -27.89 37.47 -39.10
N THR A 207 -29.00 37.48 -38.34
CA THR A 207 -29.03 37.80 -36.91
C THR A 207 -28.00 36.95 -36.15
N ASN A 208 -27.23 37.57 -35.24
CA ASN A 208 -26.18 36.93 -34.43
C ASN A 208 -25.03 36.27 -35.22
N VAL A 209 -24.91 36.49 -36.54
CA VAL A 209 -23.80 36.02 -37.37
C VAL A 209 -23.10 37.17 -38.10
N GLY A 210 -23.87 38.14 -38.60
CA GLY A 210 -23.37 39.15 -39.53
C GLY A 210 -23.49 38.69 -40.98
N TRP A 211 -22.69 39.26 -41.89
CA TRP A 211 -22.59 38.78 -43.27
C TRP A 211 -21.94 37.39 -43.31
N LEU A 212 -22.58 36.47 -44.04
CA LEU A 212 -21.97 35.20 -44.45
C LEU A 212 -21.26 35.35 -45.80
N GLY A 213 -20.49 34.33 -46.19
CA GLY A 213 -19.78 34.28 -47.47
C GLY A 213 -20.70 34.22 -48.69
N TRP A 214 -20.10 34.42 -49.87
CA TRP A 214 -20.81 34.37 -51.15
C TRP A 214 -21.13 32.93 -51.57
N ALA A 215 -22.43 32.62 -51.63
CA ALA A 215 -22.96 31.47 -52.35
C ALA A 215 -23.00 31.76 -53.86
N LYS A 216 -22.99 30.68 -54.67
CA LYS A 216 -23.05 30.72 -56.13
C LYS A 216 -24.05 29.70 -56.67
N ASN A 217 -24.75 30.05 -57.76
CA ASN A 217 -25.48 29.13 -58.67
C ASN A 217 -26.19 27.92 -57.99
N GLY A 218 -27.06 28.16 -57.00
CA GLY A 218 -27.84 27.12 -56.33
C GLY A 218 -27.26 26.57 -55.02
N GLU A 219 -26.15 27.11 -54.53
CA GLU A 219 -25.67 26.92 -53.16
C GLU A 219 -26.59 27.60 -52.12
N ASP A 220 -26.47 27.24 -50.85
CA ASP A 220 -27.26 27.88 -49.78
C ASP A 220 -26.56 29.15 -49.26
N ALA A 221 -27.34 30.18 -48.92
CA ALA A 221 -26.88 31.39 -48.22
C ALA A 221 -27.74 31.67 -46.99
N GLY A 222 -27.15 31.74 -45.79
CA GLY A 222 -27.83 32.08 -44.54
C GLY A 222 -27.67 31.04 -43.43
N THR A 223 -28.74 30.77 -42.68
CA THR A 223 -28.73 29.79 -41.60
C THR A 223 -29.94 28.87 -41.61
N ALA A 224 -29.84 27.73 -40.93
CA ALA A 224 -31.00 26.86 -40.66
C ALA A 224 -30.89 26.22 -39.26
N GLY A 225 -32.00 26.20 -38.52
CA GLY A 225 -32.10 25.55 -37.21
C GLY A 225 -31.65 26.40 -36.01
N TYR A 226 -31.06 27.58 -36.23
CA TYR A 226 -30.66 28.51 -35.16
C TYR A 226 -31.72 29.56 -34.80
N ALA A 227 -32.85 29.60 -35.51
CA ALA A 227 -33.84 30.69 -35.47
C ALA A 227 -33.28 32.08 -35.88
N TYR A 228 -32.13 32.12 -36.56
CA TYR A 228 -31.44 33.35 -36.96
C TYR A 228 -31.95 33.84 -38.32
N ALA A 229 -32.72 34.93 -38.28
CA ALA A 229 -33.28 35.56 -39.47
C ALA A 229 -32.22 36.22 -40.37
N VAL A 230 -32.43 36.16 -41.68
CA VAL A 230 -31.85 37.10 -42.64
C VAL A 230 -32.36 38.50 -42.32
N GLN A 231 -31.46 39.48 -42.27
CA GLN A 231 -31.78 40.91 -42.10
C GLN A 231 -31.50 41.71 -43.38
N ALA A 232 -30.49 41.30 -44.17
CA ALA A 232 -30.18 41.87 -45.48
C ALA A 232 -29.61 40.81 -46.46
N ILE A 233 -29.65 41.13 -47.75
CA ILE A 233 -29.07 40.36 -48.86
C ILE A 233 -28.34 41.31 -49.82
N GLU A 234 -27.24 40.81 -50.40
CA GLU A 234 -26.64 41.34 -51.62
C GLU A 234 -26.68 40.24 -52.69
N ILE A 235 -27.06 40.60 -53.90
CA ILE A 235 -27.11 39.71 -55.07
C ILE A 235 -26.35 40.37 -56.21
N LYS A 236 -25.44 39.63 -56.84
CA LYS A 236 -24.64 40.05 -57.98
C LYS A 236 -24.74 39.07 -59.14
N LEU A 237 -25.01 39.60 -60.32
CA LEU A 237 -24.99 38.88 -61.59
C LEU A 237 -23.69 39.24 -62.33
N TYR A 238 -22.93 38.21 -62.74
CA TYR A 238 -21.66 38.37 -63.46
C TYR A 238 -21.68 37.55 -64.75
N ASN A 239 -21.13 38.08 -65.84
CA ASN A 239 -20.82 37.22 -67.00
C ASN A 239 -19.78 36.16 -66.60
N LYS A 240 -19.86 34.94 -67.14
CA LYS A 240 -18.90 33.89 -66.80
C LYS A 240 -17.45 34.22 -67.14
N THR A 241 -17.17 35.14 -68.07
CA THR A 241 -15.81 35.60 -68.38
C THR A 241 -15.33 36.81 -67.56
N ALA A 242 -16.12 37.30 -66.60
CA ALA A 242 -15.70 38.41 -65.72
C ALA A 242 -14.61 37.95 -64.73
N GLU A 243 -13.60 38.79 -64.51
CA GLU A 243 -12.44 38.51 -63.64
C GLU A 243 -12.65 39.01 -62.20
N ASP A 244 -13.56 39.95 -61.97
CA ASP A 244 -13.80 40.66 -60.70
C ASP A 244 -14.88 40.02 -59.80
N LYS A 245 -15.09 38.71 -59.94
CA LYS A 245 -16.12 37.95 -59.22
C LYS A 245 -15.79 37.79 -57.72
N PRO A 246 -16.80 37.71 -56.84
CA PRO A 246 -16.59 37.46 -55.41
C PRO A 246 -15.89 36.13 -55.14
N ALA A 247 -14.88 36.18 -54.26
CA ALA A 247 -14.20 34.97 -53.77
C ALA A 247 -15.09 34.21 -52.77
N GLN A 248 -15.16 32.90 -52.92
CA GLN A 248 -15.94 32.01 -52.05
C GLN A 248 -15.05 31.44 -50.91
N THR A 249 -14.36 32.34 -50.21
CA THR A 249 -13.41 32.01 -49.13
C THR A 249 -14.04 31.87 -47.75
N GLU A 250 -15.31 32.26 -47.62
CA GLU A 250 -16.08 32.25 -46.37
C GLU A 250 -17.31 31.36 -46.51
N CYS A 251 -17.78 30.77 -45.41
CA CYS A 251 -18.96 29.91 -45.44
C CYS A 251 -20.22 30.72 -45.70
N SER A 252 -20.97 30.36 -46.75
CA SER A 252 -22.24 31.02 -47.09
C SER A 252 -23.43 30.53 -46.25
N PHE A 253 -23.40 29.29 -45.74
CA PHE A 253 -24.55 28.67 -45.05
C PHE A 253 -24.19 27.88 -43.77
N LEU A 254 -24.73 28.34 -42.65
CA LEU A 254 -24.52 27.77 -41.32
C LEU A 254 -25.78 27.06 -40.80
N SER A 255 -25.74 25.74 -40.72
CA SER A 255 -26.77 24.90 -40.07
C SER A 255 -26.16 24.10 -38.92
N GLU A 256 -26.98 23.45 -38.08
CA GLU A 256 -26.45 22.45 -37.15
C GLU A 256 -25.73 21.31 -37.91
N GLU A 257 -26.27 20.91 -39.06
CA GLU A 257 -25.76 19.84 -39.91
C GLU A 257 -24.50 20.24 -40.72
N THR A 258 -24.09 21.50 -40.69
CA THR A 258 -22.85 22.00 -41.34
C THR A 258 -21.84 22.63 -40.38
N ARG A 259 -22.12 22.70 -39.07
CA ARG A 259 -21.25 23.34 -38.06
C ARG A 259 -20.06 22.47 -37.60
N GLY A 260 -20.17 21.15 -37.69
CA GLY A 260 -19.12 20.18 -37.36
C GLY A 260 -19.26 18.94 -38.24
N LEU A 261 -18.35 17.98 -38.10
CA LEU A 261 -18.41 16.66 -38.76
C LEU A 261 -19.28 15.67 -37.95
N LEU A 262 -19.27 15.83 -36.63
CA LEU A 262 -20.05 15.11 -35.63
C LEU A 262 -20.87 16.08 -34.79
N MET A 263 -22.07 15.67 -34.36
CA MET A 263 -22.80 16.31 -33.27
C MET A 263 -23.27 15.28 -32.24
N TYR A 264 -23.26 15.63 -30.96
CA TYR A 264 -23.66 14.74 -29.87
C TYR A 264 -24.19 15.50 -28.65
N LYS A 265 -24.89 14.79 -27.76
CA LYS A 265 -25.32 15.29 -26.44
C LYS A 265 -25.45 14.14 -25.45
N THR A 266 -25.53 14.47 -24.16
CA THR A 266 -25.70 13.50 -23.08
C THR A 266 -26.92 13.81 -22.20
N HIS A 267 -27.44 12.79 -21.53
CA HIS A 267 -28.42 12.90 -20.46
C HIS A 267 -27.69 12.76 -19.13
N VAL A 268 -27.54 13.85 -18.39
CA VAL A 268 -26.84 13.87 -17.11
C VAL A 268 -27.85 13.69 -15.97
N GLN A 269 -27.50 12.82 -15.02
CA GLN A 269 -28.24 12.58 -13.78
C GLN A 269 -28.62 13.91 -13.11
N ASN A 270 -29.90 14.06 -12.74
CA ASN A 270 -30.48 15.26 -12.12
C ASN A 270 -30.43 16.57 -12.95
N ILE A 271 -30.01 16.51 -14.23
CA ILE A 271 -30.06 17.66 -15.17
C ILE A 271 -30.97 17.35 -16.37
N GLY A 272 -30.93 16.11 -16.88
CA GLY A 272 -31.61 15.72 -18.11
C GLY A 272 -30.71 15.83 -19.35
N TRP A 273 -31.32 15.91 -20.53
CA TRP A 273 -30.60 16.14 -21.79
C TRP A 273 -29.99 17.54 -21.83
N GLN A 274 -28.67 17.61 -22.02
CA GLN A 274 -27.96 18.86 -22.30
C GLN A 274 -28.05 19.25 -23.80
N ASP A 275 -27.58 20.45 -24.12
CA ASP A 275 -27.47 20.97 -25.48
C ASP A 275 -26.52 20.14 -26.37
N LYS A 276 -26.61 20.36 -27.68
CA LYS A 276 -25.73 19.71 -28.66
C LYS A 276 -24.34 20.33 -28.63
N VAL A 277 -23.33 19.47 -28.56
CA VAL A 277 -21.92 19.80 -28.81
C VAL A 277 -21.46 19.16 -30.13
N TYR A 278 -20.28 19.57 -30.58
CA TYR A 278 -19.67 19.17 -31.85
C TYR A 278 -18.27 18.58 -31.61
N ASP A 279 -17.57 18.16 -32.66
CA ASP A 279 -16.25 17.53 -32.62
C ASP A 279 -15.31 18.06 -31.51
N GLY A 280 -14.94 17.18 -30.59
CA GLY A 280 -13.98 17.42 -29.51
C GLY A 280 -14.46 18.27 -28.32
N ALA A 281 -15.64 18.90 -28.39
CA ALA A 281 -16.17 19.71 -27.29
C ALA A 281 -16.87 18.86 -26.23
N THR A 282 -16.49 19.00 -24.95
CA THR A 282 -16.98 18.18 -23.84
C THR A 282 -18.52 18.17 -23.70
N ALA A 283 -19.13 16.98 -23.68
CA ALA A 283 -20.53 16.78 -23.26
C ALA A 283 -20.58 16.14 -21.87
N GLY A 284 -21.47 16.60 -20.99
CA GLY A 284 -21.63 16.09 -19.63
C GLY A 284 -21.27 17.12 -18.55
N THR A 285 -20.68 16.66 -17.45
CA THR A 285 -20.09 17.51 -16.41
C THR A 285 -18.80 16.89 -15.88
N THR A 286 -17.77 17.69 -15.63
CA THR A 286 -16.55 17.26 -14.94
C THR A 286 -16.59 17.73 -13.47
N GLY A 287 -16.02 16.95 -12.55
CA GLY A 287 -15.88 17.31 -11.12
C GLY A 287 -17.17 17.45 -10.28
N ARG A 288 -18.36 17.43 -10.90
CA ARG A 288 -19.65 17.67 -10.22
C ARG A 288 -20.29 16.43 -9.58
N ASN A 289 -19.67 15.26 -9.71
CA ASN A 289 -20.20 13.96 -9.26
C ASN A 289 -21.64 13.64 -9.75
N LEU A 290 -21.95 14.05 -10.98
CA LEU A 290 -23.18 13.68 -11.68
C LEU A 290 -22.80 12.74 -12.84
N ASN A 291 -23.53 11.64 -12.98
CA ASN A 291 -23.23 10.61 -13.95
C ASN A 291 -23.98 10.85 -15.27
N LEU A 292 -23.41 10.40 -16.39
CA LEU A 292 -24.15 10.20 -17.63
C LEU A 292 -25.10 9.01 -17.45
N GLU A 293 -26.39 9.17 -17.75
CA GLU A 293 -27.32 8.05 -17.85
C GLU A 293 -27.49 7.58 -19.30
N ALA A 294 -27.45 8.51 -20.27
CA ALA A 294 -27.57 8.23 -21.70
C ALA A 294 -26.74 9.20 -22.56
N LEU A 295 -26.53 8.83 -23.82
CA LEU A 295 -25.98 9.70 -24.86
C LEU A 295 -26.60 9.42 -26.24
N GLN A 296 -26.51 10.42 -27.12
CA GLN A 296 -26.89 10.35 -28.52
C GLN A 296 -25.81 11.07 -29.36
N LEU A 297 -25.42 10.46 -30.48
CA LEU A 297 -24.46 10.99 -31.45
C LEU A 297 -24.99 10.81 -32.88
N LYS A 298 -24.60 11.72 -33.79
CA LYS A 298 -24.83 11.64 -35.24
C LYS A 298 -23.63 12.19 -36.03
N VAL A 299 -23.27 11.53 -37.14
CA VAL A 299 -22.39 12.14 -38.16
C VAL A 299 -23.22 13.10 -39.01
N THR A 300 -22.84 14.38 -39.01
CA THR A 300 -23.58 15.48 -39.66
C THR A 300 -23.56 15.37 -41.17
N ASN A 301 -24.33 16.19 -41.88
CA ASN A 301 -24.23 16.27 -43.34
C ASN A 301 -22.82 16.72 -43.80
N ALA A 302 -22.17 17.66 -43.11
CA ALA A 302 -20.79 18.09 -43.43
C ALA A 302 -19.71 17.06 -43.10
N GLY A 303 -19.92 16.19 -42.10
CA GLY A 303 -19.08 15.01 -41.87
C GLY A 303 -19.34 13.90 -42.88
N ARG A 304 -20.57 13.79 -43.38
CA ARG A 304 -20.99 12.72 -44.28
C ARG A 304 -20.58 12.96 -45.73
N LYS A 305 -20.73 14.18 -46.26
CA LYS A 305 -20.39 14.53 -47.67
C LYS A 305 -20.88 13.48 -48.70
N ASN A 306 -22.12 13.01 -48.53
CA ASN A 306 -22.77 11.95 -49.31
C ASN A 306 -22.18 10.52 -49.20
N MET A 307 -21.19 10.26 -48.34
CA MET A 307 -20.71 8.91 -48.03
C MET A 307 -21.77 8.06 -47.34
N SER A 308 -21.77 6.77 -47.65
CA SER A 308 -22.61 5.76 -47.02
C SER A 308 -22.07 5.28 -45.68
N GLY A 309 -22.95 4.70 -44.86
CA GLY A 309 -22.67 4.26 -43.51
C GLY A 309 -23.19 5.22 -42.43
N SER A 310 -22.86 4.90 -41.18
CA SER A 310 -23.28 5.63 -39.98
C SER A 310 -22.28 5.40 -38.84
N ILE A 311 -22.39 6.20 -37.78
CA ILE A 311 -21.80 5.91 -36.48
C ILE A 311 -22.56 4.76 -35.80
N SER A 312 -21.86 3.91 -35.05
CA SER A 312 -22.43 2.80 -34.28
C SER A 312 -21.84 2.84 -32.87
N TYR A 313 -22.69 2.85 -31.84
CA TYR A 313 -22.24 3.01 -30.45
C TYR A 313 -23.10 2.22 -29.47
N GLU A 314 -22.44 1.70 -28.44
CA GLU A 314 -23.07 0.96 -27.33
C GLU A 314 -22.55 1.47 -25.98
N ALA A 315 -23.38 1.29 -24.94
CA ALA A 315 -23.07 1.69 -23.58
C ALA A 315 -23.13 0.49 -22.63
N HIS A 316 -22.18 0.41 -21.71
CA HIS A 316 -22.23 -0.44 -20.54
C HIS A 316 -22.93 0.33 -19.41
N VAL A 317 -24.11 -0.13 -19.01
CA VAL A 317 -24.95 0.54 -18.01
C VAL A 317 -24.98 -0.27 -16.72
N GLN A 318 -24.93 0.42 -15.58
CA GLN A 318 -24.98 -0.19 -14.25
C GLN A 318 -26.16 -1.18 -14.12
N ASP A 319 -25.88 -2.38 -13.60
CA ASP A 319 -26.78 -3.54 -13.45
C ASP A 319 -27.62 -3.87 -14.71
N ILE A 320 -27.08 -3.58 -15.91
CA ILE A 320 -27.61 -3.99 -17.21
C ILE A 320 -26.51 -4.64 -18.07
N GLY A 321 -25.28 -4.13 -18.00
CA GLY A 321 -24.18 -4.54 -18.87
C GLY A 321 -24.16 -3.78 -20.20
N TRP A 322 -23.49 -4.33 -21.20
CA TRP A 322 -23.52 -3.80 -22.58
C TRP A 322 -24.92 -3.92 -23.17
N GLN A 323 -25.47 -2.79 -23.61
CA GLN A 323 -26.70 -2.73 -24.41
C GLN A 323 -26.40 -2.95 -25.90
N ASN A 324 -27.43 -3.29 -26.69
CA ASN A 324 -27.32 -3.34 -28.15
C ASN A 324 -26.82 -2.00 -28.71
N ALA A 325 -25.93 -2.07 -29.71
CA ALA A 325 -25.48 -0.90 -30.44
C ALA A 325 -26.62 -0.15 -31.16
N VAL A 326 -26.50 1.17 -31.21
CA VAL A 326 -27.41 2.10 -31.88
C VAL A 326 -26.63 3.02 -32.85
N SER A 327 -27.33 3.66 -33.77
CA SER A 327 -26.76 4.56 -34.79
C SER A 327 -27.50 5.90 -34.82
N ASP A 328 -26.89 6.91 -35.48
CA ASP A 328 -27.37 8.29 -35.69
C ASP A 328 -28.65 8.70 -34.91
N TRP A 329 -28.48 9.44 -33.81
CA TRP A 329 -29.52 9.85 -32.86
C TRP A 329 -30.23 8.76 -32.02
N GLY A 330 -29.91 7.48 -32.19
CA GLY A 330 -30.37 6.42 -31.28
C GLY A 330 -29.86 6.59 -29.84
N THR A 331 -30.70 6.31 -28.85
CA THR A 331 -30.31 6.48 -27.44
C THR A 331 -29.55 5.27 -26.92
N ALA A 332 -28.25 5.43 -26.65
CA ALA A 332 -27.49 4.50 -25.83
C ALA A 332 -27.59 4.93 -24.35
N GLY A 333 -27.72 3.97 -23.44
CA GLY A 333 -27.92 4.21 -22.00
C GLY A 333 -29.37 4.05 -21.54
N THR A 334 -29.76 4.81 -20.51
CA THR A 334 -31.15 4.93 -20.04
C THR A 334 -31.44 6.37 -19.61
N THR A 335 -32.70 6.79 -19.53
CA THR A 335 -33.06 8.15 -19.06
C THR A 335 -33.97 8.07 -17.85
N GLY A 336 -33.66 8.83 -16.80
CA GLY A 336 -34.48 8.94 -15.59
C GLY A 336 -34.58 7.66 -14.76
N ARG A 337 -33.59 6.75 -14.87
CA ARG A 337 -33.58 5.46 -14.15
C ARG A 337 -32.57 5.41 -13.00
N ASN A 338 -31.82 6.50 -12.77
CA ASN A 338 -30.71 6.60 -11.83
C ASN A 338 -29.65 5.48 -12.06
N LYS A 339 -29.43 5.13 -13.33
CA LYS A 339 -28.48 4.10 -13.77
C LYS A 339 -27.42 4.76 -14.64
N LYS A 340 -26.21 4.85 -14.11
CA LYS A 340 -25.04 5.42 -14.79
C LYS A 340 -24.57 4.54 -15.95
N ILE A 341 -24.08 5.19 -16.99
CA ILE A 341 -23.13 4.61 -17.94
C ILE A 341 -21.79 4.49 -17.21
N GLU A 342 -21.16 3.32 -17.33
CA GLU A 342 -19.83 3.05 -16.79
C GLU A 342 -18.78 3.10 -17.91
N ALA A 343 -19.08 2.51 -19.09
CA ALA A 343 -18.21 2.49 -20.26
C ALA A 343 -18.96 2.58 -21.60
N LEU A 344 -18.22 2.84 -22.69
CA LEU A 344 -18.69 3.04 -24.06
C LEU A 344 -17.80 2.34 -25.09
N LYS A 345 -18.36 2.05 -26.26
CA LYS A 345 -17.64 1.81 -27.53
C LYS A 345 -18.30 2.61 -28.65
N ILE A 346 -17.51 3.14 -29.58
CA ILE A 346 -17.98 3.95 -30.70
C ILE A 346 -17.17 3.60 -31.96
N SER A 347 -17.85 3.19 -33.02
CA SER A 347 -17.27 2.81 -34.31
C SER A 347 -17.96 3.55 -35.45
N LEU A 348 -17.32 3.54 -36.63
CA LEU A 348 -17.93 3.95 -37.89
C LEU A 348 -18.24 2.71 -38.75
N THR A 349 -19.12 2.87 -39.72
CA THR A 349 -19.50 1.83 -40.70
C THR A 349 -19.50 2.39 -42.12
N GLY A 350 -19.55 1.53 -43.14
CA GLY A 350 -19.60 1.94 -44.55
C GLY A 350 -18.36 2.69 -45.03
N GLU A 351 -18.55 3.68 -45.91
CA GLU A 351 -17.49 4.54 -46.43
C GLU A 351 -16.96 5.52 -45.37
N LEU A 352 -17.77 5.91 -44.38
CA LEU A 352 -17.31 6.72 -43.24
C LEU A 352 -16.17 6.05 -42.47
N ALA A 353 -16.21 4.71 -42.32
CA ALA A 353 -15.15 3.94 -41.69
C ALA A 353 -13.85 3.84 -42.53
N GLN A 354 -13.92 4.19 -43.82
CA GLN A 354 -12.79 4.22 -44.74
C GLN A 354 -12.17 5.63 -44.81
N ALA A 355 -12.98 6.67 -44.77
CA ALA A 355 -12.53 8.07 -44.79
C ALA A 355 -12.02 8.57 -43.41
N TYR A 356 -12.64 8.14 -42.31
CA TYR A 356 -12.38 8.66 -40.97
C TYR A 356 -11.95 7.58 -39.98
N ASP A 357 -11.22 7.99 -38.94
CA ASP A 357 -11.13 7.33 -37.65
C ASP A 357 -11.95 8.14 -36.63
N ILE A 358 -12.63 7.46 -35.71
CA ILE A 358 -13.35 8.09 -34.59
C ILE A 358 -12.59 7.90 -33.30
N TYR A 359 -12.26 9.01 -32.65
CA TYR A 359 -11.54 9.07 -31.37
C TYR A 359 -12.47 9.58 -30.28
N TYR A 360 -12.44 8.94 -29.11
CA TYR A 360 -13.28 9.31 -27.97
C TYR A 360 -12.61 9.00 -26.63
N ARG A 361 -12.94 9.77 -25.60
CA ARG A 361 -12.53 9.52 -24.21
C ARG A 361 -13.66 9.82 -23.24
N VAL A 362 -13.56 9.25 -22.04
CA VAL A 362 -14.57 9.35 -20.98
C VAL A 362 -13.93 9.94 -19.72
N HIS A 363 -14.56 10.97 -19.15
CA HIS A 363 -14.25 11.46 -17.82
C HIS A 363 -14.98 10.58 -16.81
N SER A 364 -14.26 9.70 -16.13
CA SER A 364 -14.84 8.78 -15.14
C SER A 364 -14.73 9.35 -13.72
N ALA A 365 -15.68 9.01 -12.85
CA ALA A 365 -15.56 9.28 -11.41
C ALA A 365 -14.25 8.70 -10.85
N GLU A 366 -13.64 9.39 -9.88
CA GLU A 366 -12.32 9.13 -9.26
C GLU A 366 -11.08 9.08 -10.19
N TYR A 367 -11.24 8.85 -11.50
CA TYR A 367 -10.13 8.79 -12.46
C TYR A 367 -9.95 10.05 -13.33
N GLY A 368 -10.97 10.90 -13.43
CA GLY A 368 -10.95 12.03 -14.35
C GLY A 368 -10.97 11.59 -15.82
N TRP A 369 -10.36 12.37 -16.71
CA TRP A 369 -10.22 11.99 -18.13
C TRP A 369 -9.31 10.78 -18.31
N LEU A 370 -9.91 9.67 -18.76
CA LEU A 370 -9.16 8.53 -19.29
C LEU A 370 -8.57 8.85 -20.67
N GLY A 371 -7.67 7.98 -21.14
CA GLY A 371 -7.03 8.10 -22.46
C GLY A 371 -8.01 7.92 -23.62
N TRP A 372 -7.52 8.21 -24.83
CA TRP A 372 -8.32 8.11 -26.05
C TRP A 372 -8.47 6.65 -26.52
N ALA A 373 -9.72 6.21 -26.65
CA ALA A 373 -10.12 5.04 -27.43
C ALA A 373 -10.37 5.44 -28.88
N LYS A 374 -10.24 4.46 -29.78
CA LYS A 374 -10.38 4.60 -31.23
C LYS A 374 -11.24 3.47 -31.81
N ASN A 375 -12.11 3.78 -32.78
CA ASN A 375 -12.76 2.81 -33.68
C ASN A 375 -13.38 1.54 -33.03
N GLY A 376 -13.97 1.63 -31.84
CA GLY A 376 -14.66 0.50 -31.16
C GLY A 376 -13.91 -0.05 -29.93
N GLU A 377 -12.71 0.44 -29.63
CA GLU A 377 -12.02 0.20 -28.37
C GLU A 377 -12.87 0.65 -27.16
N GLN A 378 -12.68 0.06 -25.98
CA GLN A 378 -13.46 0.46 -24.80
C GLN A 378 -12.97 1.80 -24.22
N ALA A 379 -13.90 2.62 -23.74
CA ALA A 379 -13.62 3.83 -22.96
C ALA A 379 -14.48 3.90 -21.69
N GLY A 380 -13.94 4.34 -20.56
CA GLY A 380 -14.65 4.41 -19.26
C GLY A 380 -14.20 3.33 -18.27
N THR A 381 -15.08 2.91 -17.35
CA THR A 381 -14.79 1.83 -16.41
C THR A 381 -15.86 0.73 -16.39
N ILE A 382 -15.52 -0.49 -15.94
CA ILE A 382 -16.50 -1.57 -15.72
C ILE A 382 -16.23 -2.26 -14.39
N GLY A 383 -17.30 -2.50 -13.61
CA GLY A 383 -17.24 -3.25 -12.36
C GLY A 383 -16.57 -2.52 -11.20
N LEU A 384 -16.11 -1.27 -11.39
CA LEU A 384 -15.56 -0.43 -10.33
C LEU A 384 -16.63 0.39 -9.59
N ASN A 385 -17.90 0.30 -10.01
CA ASN A 385 -19.03 1.11 -9.54
C ASN A 385 -18.86 2.64 -9.79
N LEU A 386 -17.97 3.01 -10.71
CA LEU A 386 -17.66 4.38 -11.11
C LEU A 386 -18.32 4.70 -12.46
N GLY A 387 -18.94 5.87 -12.58
CA GLY A 387 -19.63 6.28 -13.80
C GLY A 387 -18.82 7.21 -14.69
N ALA A 388 -19.17 7.21 -15.97
CA ALA A 388 -18.90 8.33 -16.86
C ALA A 388 -19.63 9.58 -16.32
N GLN A 389 -18.94 10.72 -16.28
CA GLN A 389 -19.49 12.02 -15.93
C GLN A 389 -19.49 12.98 -17.13
N ALA A 390 -18.53 12.82 -18.05
CA ALA A 390 -18.46 13.52 -19.34
C ALA A 390 -17.79 12.66 -20.43
N ILE A 391 -17.96 13.07 -21.69
CA ILE A 391 -17.40 12.43 -22.88
C ILE A 391 -16.90 13.50 -23.86
N GLU A 392 -15.84 13.19 -24.59
CA GLU A 392 -15.39 13.90 -25.79
C GLU A 392 -15.27 12.91 -26.95
N VAL A 393 -15.72 13.32 -28.13
CA VAL A 393 -15.69 12.54 -29.38
C VAL A 393 -15.35 13.46 -30.55
N LYS A 394 -14.40 13.07 -31.40
CA LYS A 394 -13.98 13.81 -32.60
C LYS A 394 -13.72 12.86 -33.78
N LEU A 395 -14.11 13.28 -34.98
CA LEU A 395 -13.72 12.64 -36.23
C LEU A 395 -12.38 13.16 -36.74
N TYR A 396 -11.54 12.25 -37.23
CA TYR A 396 -10.25 12.54 -37.83
C TYR A 396 -10.14 11.84 -39.18
N ALA A 397 -9.70 12.54 -40.23
CA ALA A 397 -9.44 11.87 -41.51
C ALA A 397 -8.34 10.81 -41.34
N LYS A 398 -8.38 9.71 -42.12
CA LYS A 398 -7.41 8.61 -41.92
C LYS A 398 -5.95 9.02 -42.13
N ASP A 399 -5.69 10.04 -42.93
CA ASP A 399 -4.39 10.66 -43.20
C ASP A 399 -4.05 11.85 -42.26
N ALA A 400 -4.95 12.25 -41.37
CA ALA A 400 -4.74 13.38 -40.46
C ALA A 400 -3.57 13.14 -39.48
N THR A 401 -2.75 14.17 -39.28
CA THR A 401 -1.57 14.16 -38.41
C THR A 401 -1.82 14.72 -37.01
N ASP A 402 -2.94 15.42 -36.77
CA ASP A 402 -3.32 16.03 -35.48
C ASP A 402 -4.09 15.07 -34.55
N LYS A 403 -4.01 13.76 -34.81
CA LYS A 403 -4.72 12.71 -34.07
C LYS A 403 -4.23 12.60 -32.61
N PRO A 404 -5.10 12.28 -31.63
CA PRO A 404 -4.69 12.12 -30.25
C PRO A 404 -3.83 10.86 -30.07
N GLU A 405 -2.79 10.97 -29.25
CA GLU A 405 -2.01 9.80 -28.82
C GLU A 405 -2.83 8.88 -27.89
N GLN A 406 -2.56 7.58 -27.99
CA GLN A 406 -3.15 6.56 -27.12
C GLN A 406 -2.17 6.12 -26.01
N SER A 407 -1.38 7.07 -25.51
CA SER A 407 -0.33 6.90 -24.49
C SER A 407 -0.88 6.73 -23.05
N SER A 408 -2.19 6.48 -22.89
CA SER A 408 -2.86 6.29 -21.60
C SER A 408 -4.08 5.38 -21.73
N ARG A 409 -4.42 4.64 -20.67
CA ARG A 409 -5.59 3.74 -20.64
C ARG A 409 -6.88 4.51 -20.89
N SER A 410 -7.61 4.13 -21.95
CA SER A 410 -9.00 4.55 -22.16
C SER A 410 -10.00 3.81 -21.26
N TYR A 411 -9.65 2.59 -20.83
CA TYR A 411 -10.55 1.67 -20.13
C TYR A 411 -9.91 0.99 -18.90
N ILE A 412 -10.63 0.99 -17.78
CA ILE A 412 -10.19 0.37 -16.51
C ILE A 412 -11.32 -0.49 -15.90
N SER A 413 -10.99 -1.68 -15.43
CA SER A 413 -11.91 -2.67 -14.87
C SER A 413 -11.21 -3.58 -13.86
N GLN A 414 -11.96 -4.36 -13.10
CA GLN A 414 -11.40 -5.31 -12.12
C GLN A 414 -10.38 -6.29 -12.73
N ASP A 415 -10.46 -6.57 -14.05
CA ASP A 415 -9.57 -7.49 -14.77
C ASP A 415 -8.42 -6.79 -15.54
N ASN A 416 -8.28 -5.46 -15.46
CA ASN A 416 -7.11 -4.72 -15.96
C ASN A 416 -6.70 -3.52 -15.08
N LEU A 417 -6.93 -3.59 -13.75
CA LEU A 417 -6.56 -2.55 -12.77
C LEU A 417 -5.07 -2.16 -12.81
N GLY A 418 -4.19 -3.09 -13.18
CA GLY A 418 -2.75 -2.89 -13.37
C GLY A 418 -2.17 -3.76 -14.48
N ALA A 419 -0.85 -3.68 -14.67
CA ALA A 419 -0.11 -4.44 -15.67
C ALA A 419 -0.02 -5.93 -15.29
N ILE A 420 0.12 -6.25 -14.00
CA ILE A 420 0.01 -7.60 -13.45
C ILE A 420 -1.13 -7.67 -12.43
N LEU A 421 -1.95 -8.72 -12.50
CA LEU A 421 -3.00 -9.05 -11.53
C LEU A 421 -2.67 -10.36 -10.83
N TYR A 422 -2.94 -10.42 -9.53
CA TYR A 422 -2.73 -11.61 -8.72
C TYR A 422 -3.67 -11.69 -7.52
N LYS A 423 -3.87 -12.89 -6.99
CA LYS A 423 -4.65 -13.16 -5.76
C LYS A 423 -4.11 -14.37 -5.02
N ALA A 424 -4.43 -14.43 -3.73
CA ALA A 424 -4.09 -15.54 -2.84
C ALA A 424 -5.33 -16.33 -2.42
N HIS A 425 -5.16 -17.65 -2.29
CA HIS A 425 -6.03 -18.50 -1.50
C HIS A 425 -5.46 -18.56 -0.08
N VAL A 426 -6.09 -17.90 0.88
CA VAL A 426 -5.61 -17.84 2.27
C VAL A 426 -6.35 -18.87 3.12
N GLN A 427 -5.61 -19.58 3.96
CA GLN A 427 -6.10 -20.52 4.95
C GLN A 427 -7.27 -19.93 5.76
N ASN A 428 -8.37 -20.68 5.87
CA ASN A 428 -9.61 -20.28 6.55
C ASN A 428 -10.34 -19.04 5.97
N ILE A 429 -9.91 -18.50 4.82
CA ILE A 429 -10.55 -17.37 4.12
C ILE A 429 -10.99 -17.78 2.70
N GLY A 430 -10.19 -18.60 2.00
CA GLY A 430 -10.39 -18.94 0.59
C GLY A 430 -9.71 -17.96 -0.36
N TRP A 431 -10.14 -17.95 -1.62
CA TRP A 431 -9.66 -16.99 -2.62
C TRP A 431 -10.11 -15.56 -2.29
N GLN A 432 -9.14 -14.66 -2.16
CA GLN A 432 -9.38 -13.21 -2.10
C GLN A 432 -9.59 -12.61 -3.51
N SER A 433 -10.07 -11.36 -3.55
CA SER A 433 -10.15 -10.56 -4.78
C SER A 433 -8.77 -10.37 -5.44
N ASN A 434 -8.76 -10.09 -6.75
CA ASN A 434 -7.54 -9.69 -7.45
C ASN A 434 -6.99 -8.37 -6.88
N VAL A 435 -5.68 -8.30 -6.71
CA VAL A 435 -4.89 -7.08 -6.50
C VAL A 435 -3.84 -6.94 -7.61
N TYR A 436 -3.19 -5.79 -7.71
CA TYR A 436 -2.37 -5.42 -8.87
C TYR A 436 -1.10 -4.66 -8.46
N ASP A 437 -0.11 -4.62 -9.35
CA ASP A 437 1.08 -3.74 -9.34
C ASP A 437 1.58 -3.29 -7.94
N GLY A 438 2.07 -4.24 -7.14
CA GLY A 438 2.68 -3.99 -5.84
C GLY A 438 1.72 -3.87 -4.65
N LYS A 439 0.41 -4.08 -4.85
CA LYS A 439 -0.57 -4.19 -3.75
C LYS A 439 -0.51 -5.56 -3.07
N THR A 440 -0.58 -5.60 -1.75
CA THR A 440 -0.49 -6.83 -0.95
C THR A 440 -1.65 -7.80 -1.24
N ALA A 441 -1.34 -9.03 -1.67
CA ALA A 441 -2.28 -10.16 -1.68
C ALA A 441 -2.01 -11.04 -0.45
N GLY A 442 -3.04 -11.50 0.26
CA GLY A 442 -2.90 -12.35 1.45
C GLY A 442 -3.32 -11.66 2.76
N THR A 443 -2.59 -11.94 3.83
CA THR A 443 -2.67 -11.24 5.13
C THR A 443 -1.27 -11.04 5.74
N THR A 444 -1.13 -10.20 6.76
CA THR A 444 0.17 -10.00 7.45
C THR A 444 -0.04 -10.08 8.96
N GLY A 445 0.80 -10.86 9.66
CA GLY A 445 0.79 -10.96 11.12
C GLY A 445 -0.47 -11.60 11.71
N ARG A 446 -1.24 -12.36 10.91
CA ARG A 446 -2.50 -13.00 11.33
C ARG A 446 -2.36 -14.50 11.60
N ASN A 447 -1.17 -15.06 11.33
CA ASN A 447 -0.87 -16.49 11.35
C ASN A 447 -1.81 -17.31 10.44
N LEU A 448 -2.17 -16.74 9.29
CA LEU A 448 -2.98 -17.36 8.24
C LEU A 448 -2.15 -17.45 6.97
N SER A 449 -1.78 -18.66 6.58
CA SER A 449 -0.89 -18.86 5.42
C SER A 449 -1.65 -18.79 4.09
N VAL A 450 -0.96 -18.34 3.04
CA VAL A 450 -1.32 -18.61 1.65
C VAL A 450 -1.15 -20.11 1.39
N GLU A 451 -2.18 -20.74 0.82
CA GLU A 451 -2.13 -22.13 0.36
C GLU A 451 -1.90 -22.23 -1.16
N ALA A 452 -2.41 -21.26 -1.93
CA ALA A 452 -2.25 -21.17 -3.39
C ALA A 452 -2.25 -19.73 -3.91
N LEU A 453 -1.70 -19.54 -5.11
CA LEU A 453 -1.59 -18.26 -5.82
C LEU A 453 -2.05 -18.38 -7.27
N ASN A 454 -2.51 -17.26 -7.79
CA ASN A 454 -2.97 -17.05 -9.16
C ASN A 454 -2.39 -15.70 -9.62
N ILE A 455 -1.68 -15.68 -10.75
CA ILE A 455 -0.94 -14.51 -11.26
C ILE A 455 -1.13 -14.46 -12.79
N LYS A 456 -1.47 -13.30 -13.36
CA LYS A 456 -1.63 -13.07 -14.81
C LYS A 456 -1.12 -11.70 -15.25
N VAL A 457 -0.47 -11.62 -16.41
CA VAL A 457 -0.20 -10.34 -17.09
C VAL A 457 -1.43 -9.92 -17.88
N THR A 458 -1.87 -8.67 -17.71
CA THR A 458 -3.09 -8.13 -18.32
C THR A 458 -2.79 -7.58 -19.72
N ASP A 459 -3.83 -7.32 -20.52
CA ASP A 459 -3.69 -6.68 -21.84
C ASP A 459 -3.00 -5.31 -21.77
N TRP A 460 -3.13 -4.60 -20.63
CA TRP A 460 -2.38 -3.36 -20.36
C TRP A 460 -0.89 -3.63 -20.13
N GLY A 461 -0.53 -4.68 -19.40
CA GLY A 461 0.86 -5.14 -19.25
C GLY A 461 1.46 -5.69 -20.55
N ARG A 462 0.63 -6.00 -21.55
CA ARG A 462 1.04 -6.46 -22.88
C ARG A 462 1.16 -5.35 -23.93
N GLN A 463 1.06 -4.07 -23.57
CA GLN A 463 1.26 -2.87 -24.42
C GLN A 463 1.36 -3.13 -25.94
N ASN A 464 0.22 -3.13 -26.65
CA ASN A 464 0.09 -3.39 -28.10
C ASN A 464 0.29 -4.85 -28.58
N GLY A 465 0.22 -5.83 -27.69
CA GLY A 465 0.12 -7.26 -28.05
C GLY A 465 1.38 -8.10 -27.79
N LEU A 466 2.23 -7.68 -26.85
CA LEU A 466 3.46 -8.39 -26.47
C LEU A 466 3.20 -9.85 -26.11
N ASN A 467 3.93 -10.74 -26.81
CA ASN A 467 3.87 -12.18 -26.64
C ASN A 467 4.66 -12.64 -25.39
N GLY A 468 4.17 -13.69 -24.74
CA GLY A 468 4.78 -14.24 -23.52
C GLY A 468 3.80 -14.46 -22.37
N SER A 469 4.32 -14.84 -21.22
CA SER A 469 3.53 -15.08 -20.00
C SER A 469 4.28 -14.70 -18.74
N VAL A 470 3.56 -14.48 -17.63
CA VAL A 470 4.14 -14.75 -16.30
C VAL A 470 4.13 -16.25 -16.04
N ILE A 471 5.25 -16.78 -15.59
CA ILE A 471 5.45 -18.20 -15.25
C ILE A 471 5.90 -18.29 -13.80
N TYR A 472 5.30 -19.18 -13.01
CA TYR A 472 5.51 -19.24 -11.57
C TYR A 472 5.31 -20.64 -10.97
N GLN A 473 5.98 -20.87 -9.85
CA GLN A 473 5.94 -22.12 -9.07
C GLN A 473 6.02 -21.81 -7.58
N THR A 474 5.35 -22.61 -6.75
CA THR A 474 5.39 -22.51 -5.28
C THR A 474 6.03 -23.74 -4.64
N HIS A 475 6.83 -23.53 -3.60
CA HIS A 475 7.25 -24.55 -2.65
C HIS A 475 6.16 -24.71 -1.57
N VAL A 476 5.54 -25.87 -1.47
CA VAL A 476 4.45 -26.16 -0.51
C VAL A 476 4.87 -27.16 0.56
N GLN A 477 4.42 -26.93 1.79
CA GLN A 477 4.70 -27.77 2.95
C GLN A 477 4.39 -29.26 2.69
N ASP A 478 5.36 -30.12 3.01
CA ASP A 478 5.33 -31.57 2.80
C ASP A 478 4.97 -31.98 1.35
N ILE A 479 5.36 -31.15 0.37
CA ILE A 479 5.31 -31.42 -1.08
C ILE A 479 6.66 -31.05 -1.72
N GLY A 480 7.20 -29.88 -1.38
CA GLY A 480 8.36 -29.29 -2.07
C GLY A 480 7.91 -28.33 -3.18
N TRP A 481 8.81 -28.05 -4.13
CA TRP A 481 8.49 -27.30 -5.36
C TRP A 481 7.51 -28.09 -6.23
N GLN A 482 6.45 -27.42 -6.69
CA GLN A 482 5.51 -27.94 -7.70
C GLN A 482 5.93 -27.47 -9.10
N ASP A 483 5.33 -28.07 -10.13
CA ASP A 483 5.54 -27.69 -11.54
C ASP A 483 5.23 -26.20 -11.81
N GLU A 484 5.88 -25.64 -12.83
CA GLU A 484 5.61 -24.27 -13.28
C GLU A 484 4.24 -24.15 -13.96
N VAL A 485 3.51 -23.09 -13.63
CA VAL A 485 2.23 -22.72 -14.25
C VAL A 485 2.31 -21.31 -14.84
N ALA A 486 1.38 -20.98 -15.74
CA ALA A 486 1.37 -19.73 -16.51
C ALA A 486 0.20 -18.80 -16.13
N ASP A 487 0.02 -17.71 -16.91
CA ASP A 487 -1.03 -16.69 -16.76
C ASP A 487 -2.38 -17.24 -16.30
N GLY A 488 -2.78 -16.93 -15.07
CA GLY A 488 -4.12 -17.19 -14.57
C GLY A 488 -4.41 -18.64 -14.14
N GLU A 489 -3.42 -19.52 -14.13
CA GLU A 489 -3.52 -20.88 -13.54
C GLU A 489 -3.41 -20.87 -12.00
N THR A 490 -3.42 -22.04 -11.36
CA THR A 490 -3.25 -22.16 -9.89
C THR A 490 -1.94 -22.85 -9.53
N SER A 491 -1.05 -22.14 -8.83
CA SER A 491 0.13 -22.73 -8.18
C SER A 491 -0.12 -22.90 -6.68
N GLY A 492 0.24 -24.05 -6.11
CA GLY A 492 0.01 -24.39 -4.70
C GLY A 492 -1.09 -25.45 -4.49
N THR A 493 -1.85 -25.31 -3.40
CA THR A 493 -3.02 -26.16 -3.09
C THR A 493 -4.17 -25.36 -2.47
N THR A 494 -5.42 -25.79 -2.66
CA THR A 494 -6.58 -25.11 -2.05
C THR A 494 -7.27 -26.01 -1.03
N GLY A 495 -7.50 -25.52 0.19
CA GLY A 495 -8.26 -26.21 1.23
C GLY A 495 -7.60 -27.48 1.79
N LYS A 496 -6.30 -27.69 1.57
CA LYS A 496 -5.54 -28.85 2.06
C LYS A 496 -4.84 -28.60 3.40
N ASN A 497 -4.98 -27.40 3.98
CA ASN A 497 -4.27 -26.94 5.17
C ASN A 497 -2.75 -27.06 5.01
N LYS A 498 -2.25 -26.74 3.81
CA LYS A 498 -0.84 -26.79 3.43
C LYS A 498 -0.39 -25.42 2.93
N LYS A 499 0.54 -24.82 3.65
CA LYS A 499 1.08 -23.50 3.35
C LYS A 499 2.10 -23.51 2.21
N VAL A 500 2.06 -22.48 1.38
CA VAL A 500 3.20 -22.04 0.56
C VAL A 500 4.29 -21.54 1.51
N GLU A 501 5.53 -21.96 1.30
CA GLU A 501 6.69 -21.52 2.08
C GLU A 501 7.62 -20.62 1.25
N ALA A 502 7.74 -20.86 -0.06
CA ALA A 502 8.47 -20.02 -1.01
C ALA A 502 7.84 -20.01 -2.42
N ILE A 503 8.25 -19.05 -3.25
CA ILE A 503 7.79 -18.84 -4.63
C ILE A 503 8.96 -18.46 -5.56
N LYS A 504 8.82 -18.77 -6.84
CA LYS A 504 9.56 -18.15 -7.96
C LYS A 504 8.56 -17.63 -8.99
N VAL A 505 8.85 -16.46 -9.58
CA VAL A 505 8.02 -15.81 -10.61
C VAL A 505 8.94 -15.21 -11.66
N ARG A 506 8.73 -15.56 -12.93
CA ARG A 506 9.52 -15.07 -14.08
C ARG A 506 8.60 -14.69 -15.22
N LEU A 507 9.13 -14.02 -16.23
CA LEU A 507 8.44 -13.77 -17.49
C LEU A 507 8.90 -14.79 -18.54
N SER A 508 8.38 -14.66 -19.76
CA SER A 508 8.85 -15.32 -20.97
C SER A 508 8.55 -14.46 -22.20
N GLY A 509 9.28 -14.68 -23.29
CA GLY A 509 9.03 -14.00 -24.57
C GLY A 509 9.31 -12.49 -24.53
N GLU A 510 8.60 -11.73 -25.35
CA GLU A 510 8.75 -10.27 -25.48
C GLU A 510 8.49 -9.53 -24.15
N LEU A 511 7.67 -10.10 -23.26
CA LEU A 511 7.49 -9.59 -21.90
C LEU A 511 8.78 -9.67 -21.05
N GLU A 512 9.58 -10.73 -21.22
CA GLU A 512 10.87 -10.89 -20.52
C GLU A 512 11.94 -9.93 -21.07
N GLU A 513 11.86 -9.57 -22.35
CA GLU A 513 12.73 -8.57 -22.97
C GLU A 513 12.37 -7.14 -22.52
N LYS A 514 11.07 -6.81 -22.49
CA LYS A 514 10.56 -5.47 -22.15
C LYS A 514 10.53 -5.16 -20.65
N TYR A 515 10.33 -6.16 -19.78
CA TYR A 515 10.12 -5.96 -18.34
C TYR A 515 11.02 -6.81 -17.44
N ASP A 516 11.19 -6.34 -16.21
CA ASP A 516 11.56 -7.14 -15.05
C ASP A 516 10.35 -7.34 -14.13
N ILE A 517 10.20 -8.53 -13.55
CA ILE A 517 9.14 -8.86 -12.59
C ILE A 517 9.71 -8.93 -11.18
N TYR A 518 9.40 -7.93 -10.35
CA TYR A 518 9.84 -7.83 -8.96
C TYR A 518 8.77 -8.35 -8.01
N TYR A 519 9.17 -9.13 -7.00
CA TYR A 519 8.27 -9.68 -5.98
C TYR A 519 8.95 -9.89 -4.62
N ARG A 520 8.14 -9.89 -3.56
CA ARG A 520 8.54 -10.25 -2.19
C ARG A 520 7.39 -10.93 -1.45
N VAL A 521 7.69 -11.61 -0.35
CA VAL A 521 6.70 -12.30 0.49
C VAL A 521 6.83 -11.93 1.97
N HIS A 522 5.70 -11.93 2.66
CA HIS A 522 5.61 -11.83 4.12
C HIS A 522 5.64 -13.24 4.72
N SER A 523 6.72 -13.62 5.38
CA SER A 523 6.82 -14.89 6.11
C SER A 523 6.27 -14.74 7.53
N ALA A 524 5.46 -15.71 7.96
CA ALA A 524 4.82 -15.74 9.28
C ALA A 524 5.79 -15.68 10.49
N ARG A 525 7.11 -15.86 10.29
CA ARG A 525 8.13 -15.69 11.34
C ARG A 525 9.04 -14.49 11.14
N PHE A 526 9.28 -14.06 9.89
CA PHE A 526 10.33 -13.09 9.55
C PHE A 526 9.79 -11.77 9.00
N GLY A 527 8.46 -11.63 8.85
CA GLY A 527 7.84 -10.45 8.25
C GLY A 527 8.11 -10.38 6.75
N TRP A 528 8.11 -9.17 6.19
CA TRP A 528 8.51 -8.94 4.80
C TRP A 528 9.99 -9.27 4.58
N LEU A 529 10.24 -10.28 3.74
CA LEU A 529 11.57 -10.54 3.20
C LEU A 529 11.90 -9.52 2.09
N GLY A 530 13.17 -9.48 1.68
CA GLY A 530 13.65 -8.59 0.63
C GLY A 530 12.99 -8.84 -0.73
N TRP A 531 13.08 -7.85 -1.62
CA TRP A 531 12.63 -8.02 -3.01
C TRP A 531 13.58 -8.90 -3.80
N THR A 532 13.01 -9.63 -4.74
CA THR A 532 13.70 -10.51 -5.69
C THR A 532 13.07 -10.35 -7.06
N LYS A 533 13.69 -10.86 -8.13
CA LYS A 533 13.11 -10.77 -9.49
C LYS A 533 13.40 -11.97 -10.38
N ASN A 534 12.66 -12.06 -11.49
CA ASN A 534 12.96 -12.87 -12.67
C ASN A 534 13.34 -14.36 -12.38
N GLY A 535 12.57 -15.03 -11.53
CA GLY A 535 12.75 -16.46 -11.21
C GLY A 535 13.61 -16.75 -9.99
N GLU A 536 14.21 -15.73 -9.37
CA GLU A 536 14.88 -15.89 -8.07
C GLU A 536 13.91 -16.27 -6.95
N THR A 537 14.42 -16.88 -5.88
CA THR A 537 13.54 -17.40 -4.82
C THR A 537 13.10 -16.29 -3.87
N ALA A 538 11.82 -16.29 -3.48
CA ALA A 538 11.31 -15.47 -2.38
C ALA A 538 10.59 -16.37 -1.35
N GLY A 539 10.89 -16.23 -0.06
CA GLY A 539 10.27 -17.00 1.03
C GLY A 539 11.26 -17.80 1.87
N THR A 540 10.76 -18.87 2.50
CA THR A 540 11.58 -19.74 3.36
C THR A 540 11.44 -21.21 2.98
N VAL A 541 12.49 -22.00 3.24
CA VAL A 541 12.46 -23.46 3.09
C VAL A 541 13.07 -24.09 4.35
N GLY A 542 12.40 -25.10 4.91
CA GLY A 542 12.79 -25.81 6.14
C GLY A 542 12.47 -25.09 7.46
N TYR A 543 12.11 -23.80 7.41
CA TYR A 543 11.79 -23.01 8.61
C TYR A 543 10.42 -23.28 9.23
N ASN A 544 9.53 -23.99 8.53
CA ASN A 544 8.12 -24.14 8.92
C ASN A 544 7.44 -22.77 9.12
N ALA A 545 7.72 -21.82 8.21
CA ALA A 545 7.32 -20.40 8.31
C ALA A 545 6.74 -19.92 6.97
N GLY A 546 5.45 -20.21 6.78
CA GLY A 546 4.75 -19.99 5.52
C GLY A 546 4.65 -18.52 5.09
N VAL A 547 4.37 -18.33 3.81
CA VAL A 547 3.94 -17.06 3.23
C VAL A 547 2.55 -16.73 3.75
N GLU A 548 2.36 -15.57 4.37
CA GLU A 548 1.04 -15.01 4.70
C GLU A 548 0.54 -14.06 3.59
N ALA A 549 1.46 -13.35 2.93
CA ALA A 549 1.17 -12.41 1.84
C ALA A 549 2.31 -12.29 0.81
N ILE A 550 1.97 -11.76 -0.36
CA ILE A 550 2.88 -11.50 -1.48
C ILE A 550 2.60 -10.13 -2.12
N GLU A 551 3.65 -9.50 -2.65
CA GLU A 551 3.57 -8.32 -3.52
C GLU A 551 4.36 -8.61 -4.80
N ILE A 552 3.80 -8.21 -5.96
CA ILE A 552 4.37 -8.45 -7.29
C ILE A 552 4.15 -7.20 -8.16
N LYS A 553 5.16 -6.74 -8.89
CA LYS A 553 5.04 -5.60 -9.80
C LYS A 553 5.96 -5.75 -11.02
N LEU A 554 5.48 -5.31 -12.18
CA LEU A 554 6.29 -5.15 -13.38
C LEU A 554 6.98 -3.78 -13.40
N TYR A 555 8.21 -3.77 -13.90
CA TYR A 555 9.05 -2.59 -14.12
C TYR A 555 9.66 -2.69 -15.52
N GLU A 556 9.83 -1.57 -16.24
CA GLU A 556 10.49 -1.61 -17.54
C GLU A 556 11.97 -2.02 -17.41
N LYS A 557 12.53 -2.63 -18.45
CA LYS A 557 13.93 -3.02 -18.47
C LYS A 557 14.82 -1.79 -18.24
N ASN A 558 15.64 -1.86 -17.18
CA ASN A 558 16.53 -0.78 -16.72
C ASN A 558 15.82 0.45 -16.09
N ASP A 559 14.56 0.33 -15.65
CA ASP A 559 13.92 1.35 -14.80
C ASP A 559 14.73 1.54 -13.50
N THR A 560 15.01 2.79 -13.14
CA THR A 560 15.76 3.17 -11.94
C THR A 560 14.89 3.23 -10.67
N ASN A 561 13.57 3.20 -10.80
CA ASN A 561 12.60 3.31 -9.70
C ASN A 561 12.21 1.94 -9.09
N VAL A 562 13.06 0.94 -9.29
CA VAL A 562 12.89 -0.45 -8.83
C VAL A 562 13.11 -0.58 -7.31
N PRO A 563 12.50 -1.59 -6.66
CA PRO A 563 12.76 -1.88 -5.25
C PRO A 563 14.18 -2.38 -5.02
N ASP A 564 14.74 -2.08 -3.84
CA ASP A 564 16.03 -2.62 -3.42
C ASP A 564 15.98 -4.13 -3.17
N THR A 565 17.01 -4.82 -3.66
CA THR A 565 17.22 -6.28 -3.58
C THR A 565 18.45 -6.66 -2.74
N THR A 566 19.05 -5.75 -1.97
CA THR A 566 20.17 -6.11 -1.06
C THR A 566 19.72 -6.96 0.13
N ALA A 567 18.49 -6.76 0.61
CA ALA A 567 17.91 -7.55 1.70
C ALA A 567 17.57 -8.98 1.26
N ARG A 568 17.76 -9.97 2.14
CA ARG A 568 17.50 -11.39 1.81
C ARG A 568 16.01 -11.63 1.50
N SER A 569 15.75 -12.01 0.26
CA SER A 569 14.46 -12.51 -0.23
C SER A 569 14.21 -13.98 0.12
N TYR A 570 15.26 -14.79 0.25
CA TYR A 570 15.21 -16.23 0.49
C TYR A 570 15.96 -16.67 1.76
N LEU A 571 15.30 -17.46 2.61
CA LEU A 571 15.86 -18.04 3.83
C LEU A 571 15.71 -19.57 3.81
N ALA A 572 16.81 -20.28 3.53
CA ALA A 572 16.85 -21.75 3.58
C ALA A 572 17.58 -22.25 4.82
N THR A 573 17.15 -23.39 5.37
CA THR A 573 17.85 -23.99 6.52
C THR A 573 19.20 -24.61 6.15
N GLU A 574 19.45 -24.87 4.87
CA GLU A 574 20.77 -25.26 4.35
C GLU A 574 21.81 -24.12 4.48
N ASN A 575 21.37 -22.85 4.44
CA ASN A 575 22.23 -21.68 4.61
C ASN A 575 22.71 -21.47 6.06
N ILE A 576 22.32 -22.32 7.01
CA ILE A 576 22.80 -22.27 8.41
C ILE A 576 24.24 -22.80 8.53
N GLY A 577 24.68 -23.64 7.59
CA GLY A 577 25.98 -24.31 7.64
C GLY A 577 26.09 -25.33 8.78
N GLU A 578 27.31 -25.79 9.05
CA GLU A 578 27.59 -26.80 10.06
C GLU A 578 28.31 -26.23 11.28
N ILE A 579 28.09 -26.87 12.44
CA ILE A 579 28.83 -26.58 13.68
C ILE A 579 29.79 -27.73 13.99
N ASN A 580 31.05 -27.36 14.23
CA ASN A 580 32.15 -28.22 14.65
C ASN A 580 32.64 -27.79 16.04
N PHE A 581 32.92 -28.74 16.92
CA PHE A 581 33.47 -28.45 18.25
C PHE A 581 34.35 -29.58 18.79
N ALA A 582 35.36 -29.23 19.58
CA ALA A 582 36.23 -30.18 20.26
C ALA A 582 36.50 -29.74 21.71
N ALA A 583 36.91 -30.70 22.54
CA ALA A 583 37.23 -30.48 23.95
C ALA A 583 38.62 -31.01 24.28
N ASN A 584 39.38 -30.25 25.06
CA ASN A 584 40.57 -30.72 25.76
C ASN A 584 40.16 -31.19 27.15
N VAL A 585 40.45 -32.45 27.48
CA VAL A 585 40.03 -33.11 28.71
C VAL A 585 41.24 -33.42 29.61
N GLU A 586 41.07 -33.17 30.90
CA GLU A 586 42.03 -33.48 31.96
C GLU A 586 42.63 -34.89 31.81
N LYS A 587 43.96 -34.97 31.64
CA LYS A 587 44.73 -36.22 31.44
C LYS A 587 44.28 -37.05 30.23
N SER A 588 43.60 -36.46 29.25
CA SER A 588 43.21 -37.11 27.99
C SER A 588 43.42 -36.23 26.75
N GLY A 589 43.69 -34.93 26.92
CA GLY A 589 44.07 -34.02 25.84
C GLY A 589 42.89 -33.67 24.92
N TRP A 590 43.21 -33.16 23.72
CA TRP A 590 42.22 -32.85 22.69
C TRP A 590 41.57 -34.12 22.14
N GLN A 591 40.24 -34.20 22.28
CA GLN A 591 39.43 -35.25 21.65
C GLN A 591 39.08 -34.90 20.19
N THR A 592 38.68 -35.91 19.41
CA THR A 592 38.26 -35.72 18.02
C THR A 592 37.06 -34.78 17.90
N THR A 593 37.07 -33.93 16.87
CA THR A 593 35.99 -32.98 16.56
C THR A 593 34.63 -33.67 16.48
N LYS A 594 33.60 -32.92 16.89
CA LYS A 594 32.20 -33.32 17.00
C LYS A 594 31.34 -32.39 16.19
N THR A 595 30.33 -32.93 15.53
CA THR A 595 29.37 -32.16 14.72
C THR A 595 28.01 -32.02 15.41
N ASN A 596 27.07 -31.33 14.74
CA ASN A 596 25.75 -30.96 15.26
C ASN A 596 25.05 -32.08 16.08
N GLY A 597 24.89 -31.87 17.39
CA GLY A 597 24.20 -32.80 18.30
C GLY A 597 25.04 -33.94 18.88
N GLN A 598 26.32 -34.08 18.52
CA GLN A 598 27.23 -35.05 19.13
C GLN A 598 27.73 -34.58 20.52
N ILE A 599 28.47 -35.42 21.23
CA ILE A 599 29.00 -35.14 22.59
C ILE A 599 30.52 -35.04 22.54
N ALA A 600 31.08 -33.97 23.11
CA ALA A 600 32.51 -33.79 23.36
C ALA A 600 32.80 -33.85 24.87
N GLY A 601 33.92 -34.46 25.27
CA GLY A 601 34.31 -34.65 26.67
C GLY A 601 34.09 -36.08 27.17
N THR A 602 33.88 -36.23 28.48
CA THR A 602 33.68 -37.52 29.16
C THR A 602 32.45 -37.50 30.07
N THR A 603 31.77 -38.63 30.22
CA THR A 603 30.57 -38.76 31.07
C THR A 603 30.91 -39.67 32.25
N GLY A 604 30.72 -39.20 33.48
CA GLY A 604 30.98 -39.98 34.71
C GLY A 604 32.46 -40.17 35.12
N GLU A 605 33.44 -40.01 34.22
CA GLU A 605 34.88 -40.29 34.49
C GLU A 605 35.60 -39.36 35.49
N ASN A 606 34.91 -38.38 36.09
CA ASN A 606 35.46 -37.33 36.97
C ASN A 606 36.65 -36.53 36.41
N LYS A 607 36.86 -36.53 35.08
CA LYS A 607 37.78 -35.65 34.35
C LYS A 607 37.07 -34.34 33.99
N ALA A 608 37.76 -33.21 34.12
CA ALA A 608 37.25 -31.92 33.66
C ALA A 608 37.55 -31.68 32.17
N ILE A 609 36.71 -30.91 31.49
CA ILE A 609 37.14 -30.14 30.32
C ILE A 609 38.02 -28.99 30.83
N GLN A 610 39.15 -28.77 30.18
CA GLN A 610 40.08 -27.66 30.46
C GLN A 610 40.08 -26.60 29.35
N GLN A 611 39.77 -27.00 28.11
CA GLN A 611 39.62 -26.09 26.97
C GLN A 611 38.52 -26.55 25.99
N LEU A 612 37.94 -25.61 25.26
CA LEU A 612 37.02 -25.83 24.15
C LEU A 612 37.48 -25.05 22.92
N THR A 613 37.23 -25.59 21.74
CA THR A 613 37.22 -24.85 20.46
C THR A 613 35.93 -25.17 19.72
N MET A 614 35.34 -24.18 19.06
CA MET A 614 34.13 -24.34 18.26
C MET A 614 34.21 -23.46 17.01
N SER A 615 33.71 -23.97 15.89
CA SER A 615 33.57 -23.21 14.66
C SER A 615 32.26 -23.50 13.94
N THR A 616 31.76 -22.48 13.26
CA THR A 616 30.77 -22.61 12.19
C THR A 616 31.55 -22.77 10.88
N SER A 617 31.34 -23.88 10.18
CA SER A 617 31.99 -24.19 8.91
C SER A 617 30.99 -24.11 7.77
N ASP A 618 31.38 -23.42 6.71
CA ASP A 618 30.76 -23.56 5.39
C ASP A 618 31.15 -24.93 4.81
N SER A 619 30.16 -25.81 4.61
CA SER A 619 30.33 -27.12 3.97
C SER A 619 29.87 -27.16 2.52
N THR A 620 29.42 -26.03 1.94
CA THR A 620 28.81 -25.97 0.59
C THR A 620 29.35 -24.86 -0.33
N GLY A 621 30.10 -23.89 0.19
CA GLY A 621 30.84 -22.88 -0.57
C GLY A 621 30.01 -21.72 -1.13
N LYS A 622 28.71 -21.64 -0.81
CA LYS A 622 27.79 -20.57 -1.26
C LYS A 622 26.64 -20.32 -0.27
N ASN A 623 26.13 -19.09 -0.27
CA ASN A 623 24.84 -18.65 0.30
C ASN A 623 24.62 -18.74 1.83
N VAL A 624 25.59 -19.21 2.61
CA VAL A 624 25.55 -19.23 4.09
C VAL A 624 25.18 -17.85 4.68
N PHE A 625 24.52 -17.83 5.83
CA PHE A 625 24.27 -16.61 6.60
C PHE A 625 25.57 -16.00 7.14
N ASN A 626 25.70 -14.67 7.09
CA ASN A 626 26.86 -13.99 7.65
C ASN A 626 26.89 -14.05 9.19
N GLY A 627 28.06 -13.80 9.77
CA GLY A 627 28.31 -14.01 11.20
C GLY A 627 28.84 -15.42 11.50
N THR A 628 28.96 -15.74 12.79
CA THR A 628 29.63 -16.97 13.24
C THR A 628 29.21 -17.32 14.69
N ILE A 629 30.09 -17.98 15.44
CA ILE A 629 29.92 -18.42 16.83
C ILE A 629 30.91 -17.71 17.76
N GLU A 630 30.42 -17.30 18.93
CA GLU A 630 31.22 -16.82 20.06
C GLU A 630 30.94 -17.68 21.29
N TYR A 631 31.98 -18.03 22.04
CA TYR A 631 31.86 -18.86 23.24
C TYR A 631 32.89 -18.51 24.31
N ARG A 632 32.58 -18.82 25.57
CA ARG A 632 33.51 -18.67 26.70
C ARG A 632 33.28 -19.72 27.78
N LEU A 633 34.32 -19.97 28.56
CA LEU A 633 34.29 -20.86 29.73
C LEU A 633 34.32 -20.06 31.03
N HIS A 634 33.61 -20.55 32.03
CA HIS A 634 33.88 -20.23 33.44
C HIS A 634 34.86 -21.26 33.97
N VAL A 635 36.04 -20.80 34.36
CA VAL A 635 37.16 -21.64 34.79
C VAL A 635 37.40 -21.47 36.28
N SER A 636 37.61 -22.58 36.99
CA SER A 636 37.76 -22.58 38.45
C SER A 636 38.97 -21.73 38.87
N ASN A 637 38.82 -20.95 39.93
CA ASN A 637 39.76 -19.93 40.42
C ASN A 637 40.05 -18.76 39.44
N VAL A 638 39.39 -18.69 38.28
CA VAL A 638 39.56 -17.62 37.27
C VAL A 638 38.26 -16.85 37.04
N GLY A 639 37.12 -17.54 37.02
CA GLY A 639 35.82 -16.97 36.65
C GLY A 639 35.52 -17.09 35.16
N TRP A 640 34.60 -16.26 34.65
CA TRP A 640 34.31 -16.15 33.21
C TRP A 640 35.52 -15.55 32.47
N MET A 641 36.06 -16.30 31.51
CA MET A 641 37.09 -15.81 30.59
C MET A 641 36.50 -14.93 29.48
N ASP A 642 37.36 -14.29 28.69
CA ASP A 642 36.95 -13.56 27.48
C ASP A 642 36.18 -14.44 26.49
N TRP A 643 35.32 -13.79 25.69
CA TRP A 643 34.71 -14.43 24.53
C TRP A 643 35.77 -14.82 23.50
N LYS A 644 35.55 -15.97 22.86
CA LYS A 644 36.39 -16.54 21.81
C LYS A 644 35.59 -16.75 20.54
N ASN A 645 36.22 -16.44 19.42
CA ASN A 645 35.63 -16.46 18.09
C ASN A 645 35.74 -17.84 17.42
N ASN A 646 35.26 -17.91 16.19
CA ASN A 646 35.34 -19.06 15.29
C ASN A 646 36.73 -19.75 15.30
N GLY A 647 36.80 -20.97 15.84
CA GLY A 647 38.01 -21.80 15.85
C GLY A 647 39.11 -21.39 16.86
N GLU A 648 38.92 -20.33 17.64
CA GLU A 648 39.84 -19.98 18.74
C GLU A 648 39.83 -21.04 19.88
N ILE A 649 40.64 -20.84 20.92
CA ILE A 649 40.66 -21.73 22.10
C ILE A 649 40.19 -20.95 23.33
N ALA A 650 39.11 -21.43 23.93
CA ALA A 650 38.62 -20.99 25.23
C ALA A 650 39.14 -21.92 26.34
N GLY A 651 39.48 -21.38 27.51
CA GLY A 651 40.06 -22.14 28.64
C GLY A 651 41.59 -22.04 28.71
N ASP A 652 42.14 -22.10 29.92
CA ASP A 652 43.56 -21.86 30.21
C ASP A 652 44.46 -23.10 30.07
N GLY A 653 43.88 -24.28 29.79
CA GLY A 653 44.60 -25.55 29.66
C GLY A 653 45.15 -26.13 30.97
N LYS A 654 44.74 -25.58 32.12
CA LYS A 654 45.26 -25.94 33.45
C LYS A 654 44.15 -26.20 34.46
N ASN A 655 43.26 -25.22 34.65
CA ASN A 655 42.17 -25.31 35.60
C ASN A 655 40.95 -26.03 35.00
N GLN A 656 40.06 -26.51 35.87
CA GLN A 656 38.81 -27.15 35.44
C GLN A 656 37.79 -26.11 34.95
N ALA A 657 37.11 -26.37 33.85
CA ALA A 657 35.88 -25.65 33.50
C ALA A 657 34.74 -26.06 34.44
N GLU A 658 33.87 -25.11 34.77
CA GLU A 658 32.67 -25.32 35.61
C GLU A 658 31.39 -24.99 34.81
N ALA A 659 31.42 -23.95 33.97
CA ALA A 659 30.32 -23.53 33.10
C ALA A 659 30.80 -23.04 31.72
N VAL A 660 29.85 -22.85 30.79
CA VAL A 660 30.06 -22.38 29.41
C VAL A 660 28.93 -21.41 28.98
N GLN A 661 29.24 -20.47 28.09
CA GLN A 661 28.26 -19.69 27.31
C GLN A 661 28.61 -19.79 25.84
N ILE A 662 27.60 -19.87 24.96
CA ILE A 662 27.76 -19.95 23.50
C ILE A 662 26.66 -19.13 22.83
N ARG A 663 27.00 -18.22 21.93
CA ARG A 663 26.05 -17.44 21.12
C ARG A 663 26.46 -17.43 19.65
N LEU A 664 25.51 -17.10 18.79
CA LEU A 664 25.75 -16.83 17.37
C LEU A 664 25.85 -15.31 17.16
N THR A 665 26.46 -14.89 16.05
CA THR A 665 26.57 -13.48 15.62
C THR A 665 26.02 -13.28 14.20
N GLY A 666 25.90 -12.02 13.76
CA GLY A 666 25.45 -11.66 12.41
C GLY A 666 24.04 -12.16 12.04
N GLU A 667 23.80 -12.36 10.75
CA GLU A 667 22.60 -13.02 10.22
C GLU A 667 22.38 -14.43 10.80
N LEU A 668 23.45 -15.18 11.09
CA LEU A 668 23.35 -16.51 11.67
C LEU A 668 22.66 -16.47 13.05
N ALA A 669 22.81 -15.40 13.82
CA ALA A 669 22.04 -15.16 15.04
C ALA A 669 20.57 -14.80 14.79
N GLN A 670 20.24 -14.22 13.63
CA GLN A 670 18.88 -13.85 13.24
C GLN A 670 18.09 -15.07 12.74
N TYR A 671 18.75 -15.94 11.95
CA TYR A 671 18.13 -17.06 11.25
C TYR A 671 18.40 -18.45 11.86
N ALA A 672 19.31 -18.57 12.83
CA ALA A 672 19.48 -19.78 13.62
C ALA A 672 19.37 -19.54 15.14
N ASP A 673 19.17 -20.63 15.87
CA ASP A 673 19.29 -20.71 17.32
C ASP A 673 20.36 -21.76 17.67
N ILE A 674 21.14 -21.49 18.72
CA ILE A 674 22.11 -22.43 19.28
C ILE A 674 21.65 -22.88 20.67
N TYR A 675 21.46 -24.20 20.81
CA TYR A 675 21.13 -24.86 22.07
C TYR A 675 22.32 -25.71 22.55
N TYR A 676 22.60 -25.69 23.83
CA TYR A 676 23.70 -26.48 24.40
C TYR A 676 23.40 -26.91 25.83
N ARG A 677 23.94 -28.07 26.21
CA ARG A 677 23.89 -28.57 27.59
C ARG A 677 25.22 -29.19 28.00
N THR A 678 25.41 -29.29 29.30
CA THR A 678 26.64 -29.78 29.93
C THR A 678 26.37 -31.00 30.81
N HIS A 679 27.36 -31.90 30.90
CA HIS A 679 27.42 -32.91 31.94
C HIS A 679 28.33 -32.39 33.05
N VAL A 680 27.83 -32.32 34.28
CA VAL A 680 28.56 -31.79 35.43
C VAL A 680 28.69 -32.86 36.52
N SER A 681 29.86 -32.93 37.17
CA SER A 681 30.07 -33.84 38.31
C SER A 681 29.01 -33.63 39.40
N ASN A 682 28.56 -34.72 40.02
CA ASN A 682 27.49 -34.74 41.05
C ASN A 682 26.07 -34.35 40.57
N TYR A 683 25.90 -33.83 39.35
CA TYR A 683 24.57 -33.48 38.79
C TYR A 683 24.16 -34.30 37.57
N GLY A 684 25.11 -34.82 36.80
CA GLY A 684 24.82 -35.50 35.52
C GLY A 684 24.59 -34.50 34.38
N TRP A 685 23.74 -34.86 33.41
CA TRP A 685 23.33 -33.96 32.33
C TRP A 685 22.34 -32.90 32.83
N LEU A 686 22.73 -31.64 32.70
CA LEU A 686 21.86 -30.48 32.93
C LEU A 686 20.92 -30.24 31.73
N GLY A 687 20.00 -29.28 31.91
CA GLY A 687 19.10 -28.81 30.84
C GLY A 687 19.82 -28.15 29.66
N TRP A 688 19.06 -27.87 28.59
CA TRP A 688 19.52 -27.13 27.42
C TRP A 688 19.38 -25.62 27.62
N ALA A 689 20.51 -24.93 27.72
CA ALA A 689 20.62 -23.49 27.56
C ALA A 689 20.51 -23.09 26.07
N LYS A 690 20.23 -21.81 25.82
CA LYS A 690 20.04 -21.22 24.49
C LYS A 690 20.78 -19.88 24.34
N ASN A 691 21.34 -19.59 23.17
CA ASN A 691 21.79 -18.26 22.70
C ASN A 691 22.45 -17.36 23.78
N GLY A 692 23.54 -17.82 24.39
CA GLY A 692 24.33 -17.04 25.36
C GLY A 692 23.89 -17.18 26.82
N GLN A 693 22.85 -17.95 27.14
CA GLN A 693 22.55 -18.34 28.52
C GLN A 693 23.73 -19.11 29.16
N GLU A 694 23.98 -18.91 30.44
CA GLU A 694 24.99 -19.70 31.18
C GLU A 694 24.57 -21.17 31.23
N ALA A 695 25.51 -22.12 31.16
CA ALA A 695 25.24 -23.56 31.23
C ALA A 695 26.34 -24.31 32.00
N GLY A 696 25.98 -25.22 32.90
CA GLY A 696 26.92 -25.85 33.85
C GLY A 696 26.73 -25.35 35.27
N THR A 697 27.81 -25.18 36.02
CA THR A 697 27.77 -24.67 37.39
C THR A 697 28.82 -23.61 37.65
N THR A 698 28.60 -22.73 38.63
CA THR A 698 29.65 -21.82 39.13
C THR A 698 29.65 -21.79 40.65
N LYS A 699 30.83 -21.56 41.25
CA LYS A 699 31.03 -21.41 42.71
C LYS A 699 30.76 -22.67 43.54
N LEU A 700 30.35 -23.77 42.90
CA LEU A 700 30.08 -25.07 43.52
C LEU A 700 31.27 -26.05 43.39
N GLY A 701 32.35 -25.68 42.69
CA GLY A 701 33.56 -26.49 42.53
C GLY A 701 33.40 -27.75 41.66
N ASN A 702 32.27 -27.91 40.97
CA ASN A 702 31.97 -29.08 40.15
C ASN A 702 32.57 -28.96 38.75
N LYS A 703 33.03 -30.11 38.23
CA LYS A 703 33.67 -30.22 36.91
C LYS A 703 32.61 -30.26 35.81
N LEU A 704 32.74 -29.39 34.81
CA LEU A 704 32.14 -29.58 33.50
C LEU A 704 32.92 -30.70 32.79
N GLN A 705 32.30 -31.86 32.60
CA GLN A 705 32.96 -33.07 32.09
C GLN A 705 32.71 -33.31 30.59
N ALA A 706 31.52 -32.97 30.10
CA ALA A 706 31.14 -33.07 28.69
C ALA A 706 30.17 -31.95 28.28
N ILE A 707 30.06 -31.73 26.98
CA ILE A 707 29.15 -30.78 26.36
C ILE A 707 28.46 -31.41 25.14
N GLN A 708 27.20 -31.05 24.92
CA GLN A 708 26.44 -31.38 23.72
C GLN A 708 25.88 -30.06 23.14
N VAL A 709 26.19 -29.76 21.87
CA VAL A 709 25.80 -28.50 21.20
C VAL A 709 24.97 -28.81 19.97
N LYS A 710 23.92 -28.01 19.72
CA LYS A 710 23.05 -28.09 18.55
C LYS A 710 22.81 -26.71 17.94
N ILE A 711 23.08 -26.55 16.65
CA ILE A 711 22.59 -25.41 15.85
C ILE A 711 21.34 -25.85 15.08
N VAL A 712 20.29 -25.02 15.09
CA VAL A 712 18.98 -25.33 14.52
C VAL A 712 18.32 -24.07 13.91
N PRO A 713 17.31 -24.22 13.02
CA PRO A 713 16.57 -23.09 12.47
C PRO A 713 15.91 -22.20 13.54
N LYS A 714 15.80 -20.89 13.27
CA LYS A 714 15.21 -19.93 14.21
C LYS A 714 13.81 -20.35 14.66
N GLY A 715 13.60 -20.41 15.98
CA GLY A 715 12.32 -20.80 16.57
C GLY A 715 12.04 -22.31 16.54
N ALA A 716 13.00 -23.16 16.18
CA ALA A 716 12.87 -24.59 16.35
C ALA A 716 12.71 -24.98 17.84
N MET A 717 11.95 -26.03 18.08
CA MET A 717 11.68 -26.55 19.43
C MET A 717 12.98 -26.90 20.16
N VAL A 718 13.02 -26.61 21.47
CA VAL A 718 14.18 -26.94 22.31
C VAL A 718 14.41 -28.47 22.34
N PRO A 719 15.67 -28.98 22.25
CA PRO A 719 15.92 -30.43 22.16
C PRO A 719 15.68 -31.24 23.46
N GLY A 720 15.03 -30.67 24.46
CA GLY A 720 14.81 -31.25 25.80
C GLY A 720 14.40 -30.18 26.81
N SER A 721 14.58 -30.44 28.11
CA SER A 721 14.22 -29.46 29.15
C SER A 721 15.06 -28.18 29.06
N ASN A 722 14.39 -27.02 29.04
CA ASN A 722 14.99 -25.68 29.17
C ASN A 722 14.91 -25.17 30.63
N SER A 723 15.27 -26.04 31.58
CA SER A 723 15.33 -25.71 33.01
C SER A 723 16.47 -26.47 33.66
N ASN A 724 17.02 -25.94 34.76
CA ASN A 724 18.22 -26.47 35.42
C ASN A 724 19.40 -26.68 34.45
N TYR A 725 19.50 -25.86 33.40
CA TYR A 725 20.67 -25.81 32.51
C TYR A 725 21.90 -25.20 33.19
N TYR A 726 21.67 -24.42 34.25
CA TYR A 726 22.67 -23.75 35.05
C TYR A 726 22.33 -23.78 36.53
N ILE A 727 23.34 -23.98 37.40
CA ILE A 727 23.18 -23.97 38.85
C ILE A 727 24.35 -23.20 39.48
N THR A 728 24.05 -22.16 40.27
CA THR A 728 25.04 -21.36 41.02
C THR A 728 24.59 -21.18 42.46
N MET A 729 25.51 -20.77 43.33
CA MET A 729 25.19 -20.46 44.72
C MET A 729 24.35 -19.17 44.83
N THR A 730 23.29 -19.20 45.64
CA THR A 730 22.50 -18.00 45.94
C THR A 730 23.31 -17.01 46.80
N PRO A 731 22.97 -15.70 46.81
CA PRO A 731 23.60 -14.72 47.70
C PRO A 731 23.61 -15.13 49.17
N GLN A 732 22.53 -15.76 49.62
CA GLN A 732 22.36 -16.31 50.97
C GLN A 732 23.40 -17.40 51.26
N GLN A 733 23.53 -18.38 50.34
CA GLN A 733 24.50 -19.47 50.47
C GLN A 733 25.94 -18.96 50.38
N MET A 734 26.22 -17.93 49.57
CA MET A 734 27.55 -17.31 49.50
C MET A 734 27.96 -16.64 50.81
N ARG A 735 27.07 -15.85 51.45
CA ARG A 735 27.36 -15.24 52.77
C ARG A 735 27.64 -16.30 53.83
N ILE A 736 26.82 -17.36 53.87
CA ILE A 736 26.99 -18.46 54.82
C ILE A 736 28.31 -19.19 54.59
N ASN A 737 28.66 -19.53 53.34
CA ASN A 737 29.94 -20.17 53.03
C ASN A 737 31.15 -19.30 53.41
N ASN A 738 31.07 -17.97 53.22
CA ASN A 738 32.10 -17.03 53.63
C ASN A 738 32.25 -16.98 55.16
N GLY A 739 31.15 -16.89 55.90
CA GLY A 739 31.14 -16.97 57.37
C GLY A 739 31.73 -18.28 57.88
N ILE A 740 31.33 -19.41 57.28
CA ILE A 740 31.88 -20.74 57.57
C ILE A 740 33.41 -20.78 57.36
N GLN A 741 33.92 -20.28 56.22
CA GLN A 741 35.39 -20.27 55.99
C GLN A 741 36.11 -19.35 56.99
N ASN A 742 35.52 -18.20 57.36
CA ASN A 742 36.09 -17.31 58.37
C ASN A 742 36.26 -18.03 59.72
N VAL A 743 35.27 -18.81 60.16
CA VAL A 743 35.39 -19.64 61.37
C VAL A 743 36.47 -20.72 61.21
N TYR A 744 36.51 -21.43 60.08
CA TYR A 744 37.54 -22.45 59.84
C TYR A 744 38.97 -21.88 59.83
N ASN A 745 39.15 -20.64 59.37
CA ASN A 745 40.43 -19.95 59.39
C ASN A 745 40.83 -19.50 60.82
N GLN A 746 39.86 -19.32 61.73
CA GLN A 746 40.10 -18.96 63.13
C GLN A 746 40.27 -20.18 64.06
N ALA A 747 39.44 -21.21 63.89
CA ALA A 747 39.34 -22.37 64.79
C ALA A 747 39.97 -23.66 64.23
N GLY A 748 40.28 -23.70 62.93
CA GLY A 748 40.64 -24.92 62.22
C GLY A 748 39.44 -25.78 61.82
N ARG A 749 39.64 -26.67 60.85
CA ARG A 749 38.59 -27.52 60.25
C ARG A 749 38.30 -28.78 61.07
N ASN A 750 37.96 -28.62 62.35
CA ASN A 750 37.61 -29.72 63.26
C ASN A 750 36.27 -29.45 63.95
N LEU A 751 35.45 -30.50 64.10
CA LEU A 751 34.09 -30.41 64.66
C LEU A 751 34.08 -29.88 66.10
N TYR A 752 35.02 -30.33 66.95
CA TYR A 752 35.15 -29.84 68.33
C TYR A 752 35.61 -28.39 68.38
N SER A 753 36.57 -28.00 67.54
CA SER A 753 37.00 -26.60 67.44
C SER A 753 35.88 -25.68 66.97
N CYS A 754 35.07 -26.11 66.00
CA CYS A 754 33.92 -25.34 65.51
C CYS A 754 32.81 -25.23 66.56
N PHE A 755 32.54 -26.30 67.31
CA PHE A 755 31.63 -26.28 68.46
C PHE A 755 32.10 -25.28 69.51
N MET A 756 33.36 -25.40 69.96
CA MET A 756 33.93 -24.50 70.96
C MET A 756 34.09 -23.06 70.46
N TRP A 757 34.24 -22.83 69.15
CA TRP A 757 34.19 -21.49 68.58
C TRP A 757 32.81 -20.85 68.82
N CYS A 758 31.72 -21.58 68.60
CA CYS A 758 30.37 -21.09 68.87
C CYS A 758 30.20 -20.77 70.37
N VAL A 759 30.56 -21.70 71.25
CA VAL A 759 30.51 -21.54 72.73
C VAL A 759 31.29 -20.31 73.21
N ASN A 760 32.45 -20.02 72.61
CA ASN A 760 33.38 -19.01 73.14
C ASN A 760 33.23 -17.62 72.50
N ASN A 761 32.74 -17.53 71.24
CA ASN A 761 32.71 -16.26 70.50
C ASN A 761 31.31 -15.67 70.40
N ILE A 762 30.27 -16.50 70.26
CA ILE A 762 28.88 -16.02 70.26
C ILE A 762 28.54 -15.59 71.70
N LYS A 763 27.87 -14.43 71.84
CA LYS A 763 27.40 -13.89 73.13
C LYS A 763 25.87 -13.97 73.20
N TYR A 764 25.36 -14.49 74.30
CA TYR A 764 23.92 -14.70 74.46
C TYR A 764 23.14 -13.39 74.43
N ARG A 765 22.15 -13.31 73.53
CA ARG A 765 21.19 -12.21 73.42
C ARG A 765 19.93 -12.70 72.71
N THR A 766 18.78 -12.64 73.37
CA THR A 766 17.47 -12.93 72.77
C THR A 766 17.25 -12.12 71.50
N LEU A 767 16.92 -12.82 70.41
CA LEU A 767 16.54 -12.25 69.12
C LEU A 767 15.02 -12.35 68.93
N GLY A 768 14.48 -11.53 68.02
CA GLY A 768 13.07 -11.58 67.63
C GLY A 768 12.82 -12.60 66.52
N ASP A 769 11.62 -13.17 66.51
CA ASP A 769 11.17 -14.26 65.64
C ASP A 769 10.82 -13.76 64.22
N ASN A 770 11.81 -13.18 63.53
CA ASN A 770 11.65 -12.64 62.19
C ASN A 770 12.84 -13.07 61.30
N PRO A 771 12.74 -14.22 60.59
CA PRO A 771 13.73 -14.62 59.61
C PRO A 771 13.72 -13.68 58.40
N GLY A 772 14.90 -13.18 58.02
CA GLY A 772 15.03 -12.29 56.87
C GLY A 772 14.51 -12.93 55.58
N THR A 773 13.76 -12.16 54.78
CA THR A 773 13.06 -12.63 53.58
C THR A 773 14.00 -13.38 52.63
N GLY A 774 13.64 -14.62 52.28
CA GLY A 774 14.44 -15.45 51.36
C GLY A 774 15.59 -16.23 52.01
N TYR A 775 15.65 -16.31 53.35
CA TYR A 775 16.48 -17.27 54.09
C TYR A 775 15.58 -18.33 54.76
N THR A 776 16.09 -19.54 54.98
CA THR A 776 15.49 -20.45 55.97
C THR A 776 15.94 -20.05 57.39
N ASN A 777 15.19 -20.45 58.42
CA ASN A 777 15.54 -20.18 59.83
C ASN A 777 17.00 -20.54 60.19
N PRO A 778 17.52 -21.75 59.90
CA PRO A 778 18.90 -22.11 60.24
C PRO A 778 19.94 -21.50 59.29
N GLN A 779 19.52 -20.80 58.23
CA GLN A 779 20.40 -19.94 57.42
C GLN A 779 20.49 -18.53 58.03
N TRP A 780 19.36 -17.95 58.44
CA TRP A 780 19.27 -16.63 59.05
C TRP A 780 19.96 -16.55 60.42
N PHE A 781 19.57 -17.42 61.36
CA PHE A 781 20.15 -17.44 62.70
C PHE A 781 21.66 -17.76 62.67
N ALA A 782 22.10 -18.56 61.70
CA ALA A 782 23.52 -18.86 61.50
C ALA A 782 24.32 -17.64 61.07
N LEU A 783 23.81 -16.78 60.18
CA LEU A 783 24.49 -15.54 59.81
C LEU A 783 24.63 -14.58 61.00
N TYR A 784 23.66 -14.53 61.91
CA TYR A 784 23.78 -13.74 63.15
C TYR A 784 24.99 -14.19 63.99
N GLY A 785 25.19 -15.50 64.18
CA GLY A 785 26.35 -16.00 64.93
C GLY A 785 27.67 -15.96 64.16
N LEU A 786 27.64 -16.11 62.83
CA LEU A 786 28.84 -16.07 61.97
C LEU A 786 29.36 -14.65 61.72
N GLU A 787 28.47 -13.66 61.53
CA GLU A 787 28.83 -12.28 61.21
C GLU A 787 28.80 -11.33 62.42
N GLN A 788 27.80 -11.47 63.31
CA GLN A 788 27.58 -10.53 64.43
C GLN A 788 28.05 -11.08 65.79
N GLN A 789 28.31 -12.39 65.88
CA GLN A 789 28.73 -13.08 67.11
C GLN A 789 27.80 -12.83 68.32
N ILE A 790 26.50 -12.66 68.06
CA ILE A 790 25.46 -12.50 69.09
C ILE A 790 24.20 -13.29 68.70
N GLY A 791 23.46 -13.79 69.69
CA GLY A 791 22.16 -14.41 69.47
C GLY A 791 21.73 -15.33 70.62
N ASP A 792 20.57 -15.97 70.50
CA ASP A 792 20.06 -16.96 71.45
C ASP A 792 20.38 -18.40 71.00
N CYS A 793 19.83 -19.41 71.70
CA CYS A 793 20.00 -20.83 71.41
C CYS A 793 19.89 -21.17 69.93
N ARG A 794 18.96 -20.53 69.20
CA ARG A 794 18.73 -20.74 67.76
C ARG A 794 19.95 -20.32 66.94
N THR A 795 20.62 -19.24 67.31
CA THR A 795 21.88 -18.82 66.71
C THR A 795 23.04 -19.74 67.07
N TYR A 796 23.21 -20.10 68.36
CA TYR A 796 24.27 -21.04 68.79
C TYR A 796 24.17 -22.39 68.05
N ALA A 797 22.96 -22.92 67.91
CA ALA A 797 22.68 -24.16 67.19
C ALA A 797 22.79 -24.00 65.67
N ALA A 798 22.23 -22.94 65.08
CA ALA A 798 22.24 -22.75 63.62
C ALA A 798 23.66 -22.50 63.10
N THR A 799 24.47 -21.69 63.78
CA THR A 799 25.88 -21.47 63.41
C THR A 799 26.66 -22.79 63.51
N PHE A 800 26.49 -23.57 64.57
CA PHE A 800 27.16 -24.88 64.66
C PHE A 800 26.67 -25.88 63.61
N TYR A 801 25.38 -25.90 63.30
CA TYR A 801 24.78 -26.75 62.25
C TYR A 801 25.40 -26.46 60.87
N GLN A 802 25.54 -25.19 60.48
CA GLN A 802 26.17 -24.81 59.21
C GLN A 802 27.66 -25.19 59.18
N LEU A 803 28.38 -25.02 60.29
CA LEU A 803 29.78 -25.44 60.44
C LEU A 803 29.93 -26.98 60.38
N ALA A 804 29.04 -27.74 61.02
CA ALA A 804 29.05 -29.20 60.95
C ALA A 804 28.79 -29.71 59.52
N LYS A 805 27.81 -29.15 58.82
CA LYS A 805 27.53 -29.49 57.40
C LYS A 805 28.67 -29.09 56.47
N GLY A 806 29.30 -27.93 56.68
CA GLY A 806 30.46 -27.49 55.90
C GLY A 806 31.74 -28.30 56.14
N LEU A 807 31.78 -29.11 57.21
CA LEU A 807 32.82 -30.14 57.45
C LEU A 807 32.43 -31.51 56.87
N GLY A 808 31.26 -31.65 56.25
CA GLY A 808 30.78 -32.89 55.62
C GLY A 808 30.00 -33.83 56.55
N TYR A 809 29.62 -33.39 57.76
CA TYR A 809 28.82 -34.22 58.67
C TYR A 809 27.34 -34.22 58.28
N ASN A 810 26.67 -35.36 58.49
CA ASN A 810 25.20 -35.45 58.43
C ASN A 810 24.58 -34.82 59.68
N ALA A 811 24.60 -33.48 59.73
CA ALA A 811 24.05 -32.69 60.81
C ALA A 811 22.63 -32.22 60.48
N ARG A 812 21.77 -32.21 61.50
CA ARG A 812 20.35 -31.82 61.47
C ARG A 812 20.13 -30.74 62.54
N TYR A 813 19.56 -29.61 62.15
CA TYR A 813 19.14 -28.55 63.08
C TYR A 813 17.84 -28.99 63.76
N VAL A 814 17.74 -28.82 65.07
CA VAL A 814 16.61 -29.30 65.87
C VAL A 814 16.11 -28.17 66.76
N TYR A 815 14.78 -27.99 66.78
CA TYR A 815 14.09 -27.05 67.67
C TYR A 815 13.03 -27.81 68.48
N GLY A 816 12.89 -27.49 69.75
CA GLY A 816 12.00 -28.18 70.68
C GLY A 816 12.03 -27.52 72.06
N TYR A 817 11.89 -28.32 73.13
CA TYR A 817 11.72 -27.80 74.49
C TYR A 817 12.63 -28.45 75.53
N VAL A 818 13.15 -27.63 76.46
CA VAL A 818 13.99 -28.03 77.61
C VAL A 818 13.44 -27.48 78.93
N PRO A 819 13.81 -28.04 80.10
CA PRO A 819 13.27 -27.61 81.40
C PRO A 819 13.85 -26.29 81.89
N ARG A 820 13.00 -25.35 82.33
CA ARG A 820 13.42 -24.06 82.88
C ARG A 820 13.71 -24.16 84.39
N ALA A 821 14.72 -23.42 84.87
CA ALA A 821 15.16 -23.45 86.27
C ALA A 821 14.09 -23.03 87.32
N GLY A 822 13.03 -22.33 86.90
CA GLY A 822 11.87 -21.98 87.75
C GLY A 822 10.68 -22.94 87.63
N GLY A 823 10.83 -24.07 86.93
CA GLY A 823 9.73 -24.93 86.52
C GLY A 823 9.13 -24.53 85.16
N GLY A 824 8.38 -25.46 84.57
CA GLY A 824 7.91 -25.35 83.19
C GLY A 824 8.99 -25.66 82.15
N MET A 825 8.62 -25.54 80.88
CA MET A 825 9.51 -25.73 79.73
C MET A 825 9.77 -24.39 79.04
N VAL A 826 10.95 -24.24 78.44
CA VAL A 826 11.30 -23.15 77.54
C VAL A 826 11.65 -23.75 76.18
N ASP A 827 11.44 -22.98 75.11
CA ASP A 827 11.87 -23.36 73.77
C ASP A 827 13.40 -23.33 73.64
N HIS A 828 13.94 -24.20 72.78
CA HIS A 828 15.38 -24.40 72.67
C HIS A 828 15.79 -24.99 71.32
N ALA A 829 17.02 -24.73 70.91
CA ALA A 829 17.60 -25.26 69.67
C ALA A 829 18.95 -25.95 69.92
N TRP A 830 19.21 -27.03 69.18
CA TRP A 830 20.46 -27.78 69.24
C TRP A 830 20.73 -28.46 67.88
N VAL A 831 21.83 -29.23 67.80
CA VAL A 831 22.21 -29.95 66.59
C VAL A 831 22.29 -31.45 66.88
N GLU A 832 21.62 -32.25 66.06
CA GLU A 832 21.88 -33.69 65.96
C GLU A 832 22.93 -33.95 64.87
N ILE A 833 23.85 -34.88 65.10
CA ILE A 833 24.76 -35.39 64.06
C ILE A 833 24.75 -36.91 64.09
N ASP A 834 24.49 -37.52 62.93
CA ASP A 834 24.51 -38.97 62.76
C ASP A 834 25.92 -39.45 62.40
N ILE A 835 26.55 -40.19 63.30
CA ILE A 835 27.90 -40.74 63.13
C ILE A 835 27.82 -42.26 63.19
N ASN A 836 28.15 -42.93 62.08
CA ASN A 836 28.11 -44.39 61.94
C ASN A 836 26.76 -45.02 62.35
N GLY A 837 25.65 -44.37 61.99
CA GLY A 837 24.29 -44.82 62.33
C GLY A 837 23.83 -44.51 63.75
N VAL A 838 24.62 -43.74 64.53
CA VAL A 838 24.24 -43.29 65.87
C VAL A 838 24.13 -41.77 65.89
N THR A 839 22.94 -41.28 66.24
CA THR A 839 22.66 -39.86 66.48
C THR A 839 23.29 -39.40 67.80
N TYR A 840 24.07 -38.32 67.75
CA TYR A 840 24.59 -37.61 68.92
C TYR A 840 24.05 -36.18 68.97
N VAL A 841 23.81 -35.70 70.18
CA VAL A 841 23.36 -34.33 70.46
C VAL A 841 24.58 -33.44 70.71
N TYR A 842 24.53 -32.25 70.14
CA TYR A 842 25.49 -31.17 70.29
C TYR A 842 24.73 -29.90 70.64
N ASP A 843 24.93 -29.42 71.86
CA ASP A 843 24.27 -28.23 72.38
C ASP A 843 25.32 -27.21 72.84
N THR A 844 25.59 -26.27 71.93
CA THR A 844 26.54 -25.17 72.09
C THR A 844 26.08 -24.13 73.11
N ASP A 845 24.77 -23.99 73.32
CA ASP A 845 24.20 -23.01 74.24
C ASP A 845 24.12 -23.57 75.67
N PHE A 846 23.68 -24.83 75.82
CA PHE A 846 23.78 -25.56 77.10
C PHE A 846 25.20 -25.54 77.67
N GLN A 847 26.23 -25.70 76.84
CA GLN A 847 27.63 -25.62 77.28
C GLN A 847 28.08 -24.18 77.59
N TYR A 848 27.51 -23.17 76.92
CA TYR A 848 27.72 -21.77 77.26
C TYR A 848 27.10 -21.41 78.62
N GLU A 849 25.81 -21.69 78.83
CA GLU A 849 25.12 -21.38 80.09
C GLU A 849 25.65 -22.19 81.27
N THR A 850 25.66 -23.52 81.15
CA THR A 850 25.86 -24.41 82.31
C THR A 850 27.33 -24.74 82.59
N ARG A 851 28.22 -24.47 81.63
CA ARG A 851 29.65 -24.88 81.62
C ARG A 851 29.87 -26.41 81.71
N ARG A 852 28.83 -27.21 81.47
CA ARG A 852 28.88 -28.68 81.40
C ARG A 852 29.14 -29.12 79.95
N ASN A 853 29.52 -30.38 79.75
CA ASN A 853 29.77 -30.89 78.39
C ASN A 853 28.46 -31.03 77.58
N GLY A 854 28.27 -30.13 76.63
CA GLY A 854 27.27 -30.18 75.57
C GLY A 854 27.79 -30.77 74.25
N TYR A 855 29.07 -31.16 74.16
CA TYR A 855 29.62 -31.79 72.97
C TYR A 855 29.37 -33.31 72.96
N GLN A 856 28.75 -33.81 71.88
CA GLN A 856 28.63 -35.23 71.54
C GLN A 856 28.11 -36.15 72.68
N PHE A 857 26.91 -35.86 73.18
CA PHE A 857 26.21 -36.72 74.15
C PHE A 857 25.01 -37.43 73.51
N ARG A 858 24.28 -38.27 74.28
CA ARG A 858 23.03 -38.91 73.81
C ARG A 858 21.84 -38.37 74.59
N TYR A 859 20.65 -38.40 74.02
CA TYR A 859 19.43 -38.08 74.76
C TYR A 859 19.35 -38.89 76.07
N ARG A 860 18.96 -38.21 77.15
CA ARG A 860 18.90 -38.76 78.53
C ARG A 860 20.27 -39.11 79.16
N THR A 861 21.39 -38.63 78.60
CA THR A 861 22.69 -38.65 79.32
C THR A 861 22.54 -37.93 80.67
N SER A 862 23.02 -38.56 81.75
CA SER A 862 22.93 -37.96 83.09
C SER A 862 23.71 -36.65 83.16
N GLY A 863 23.02 -35.57 83.54
CA GLY A 863 23.62 -34.25 83.68
C GLY A 863 23.47 -33.31 82.48
N THR A 864 22.80 -33.72 81.39
CA THR A 864 22.32 -32.78 80.36
C THR A 864 20.83 -32.47 80.55
N TRP A 865 20.28 -31.51 79.80
CA TRP A 865 18.85 -31.19 79.84
C TRP A 865 17.97 -32.32 79.26
N VAL A 866 16.67 -32.24 79.55
CA VAL A 866 15.66 -33.19 79.05
C VAL A 866 14.98 -32.58 77.83
N TYR A 867 15.57 -32.82 76.67
CA TYR A 867 15.06 -32.42 75.35
C TYR A 867 13.77 -33.18 75.01
N THR A 868 12.72 -32.46 74.62
CA THR A 868 11.37 -33.01 74.36
C THR A 868 10.67 -32.26 73.23
N ASN A 869 9.59 -32.85 72.70
CA ASN A 869 8.67 -32.24 71.73
C ASN A 869 9.40 -31.49 70.61
N TYR A 870 10.33 -32.18 69.97
CA TYR A 870 11.29 -31.58 69.04
C TYR A 870 11.00 -31.95 67.59
N HIS A 871 11.36 -31.04 66.71
CA HIS A 871 11.06 -31.06 65.28
C HIS A 871 12.33 -30.75 64.48
N TYR A 872 12.40 -31.31 63.28
CA TYR A 872 13.42 -30.98 62.29
C TYR A 872 12.86 -29.96 61.32
N GLU A 873 13.60 -28.88 61.09
CA GLU A 873 13.32 -28.00 59.95
C GLU A 873 13.88 -28.62 58.66
N SER A 874 13.10 -28.54 57.59
CA SER A 874 13.37 -29.13 56.27
C SER A 874 14.19 -28.21 55.36
#